data_AF-A0A4Q4T747-F1
#
_entry.id   AF-A0A4Q4T747-F1
#
_cell.length_a   1.000
_cell.length_b   1.000
_cell.length_c   1.000
_cell.angle_alpha   90.00
_cell.angle_beta   90.00
_cell.angle_gamma   90.00
#
_symmetry.space_group_name_H-M   'P 1'
#
loop_
_entity.id
_entity.type
_entity.pdbx_description
1 polymer ?
#
loop_
_entity_poly.entity_id
_entity_poly.type
_entity_poly.pdbx_seq_one_letter_code
_entity_poly.pdbx_strand_id
1 'polypeptide(L)'
;MAPHASDSRRPTPNGSNLYAATTQTVQTTNSHVVSDGHIMPIAIVGMSCRFPGGATNPSKLWDMLCGAKSAWSPIPKERFNAEAYFHPDPERNGAINVEGGHFLKEDIGRFDASFFNISPNEAKAIDPQQRLQLESAYEALENAGIPLEKVAGSNTSVYVGVFGKDYGEMLSRDPENAPVYAATGNGFAILSNRISYFFDLKGPSVTLDTACSASLTALHLACQSLRTGESKMAIVGGTNIIHSADMMVCMSLLRFFSQEGRCYSFDHRACGYSRGEGVATVILKPLDAALRDGDPFEAHGTGTAAGDPLEAGAIATVLVAVYKCDVGDAASLDAAMTQCRAEMPPVRGVIHGGMVLRDSIFQNMTHSDWQTALKPKVAGTINLCRSFSASASALDFLILLSSSAGMVGNFGQGNYSASSTFQDAVAHHYAFGTAQNATLPIVTIDLGMILGAGYVTENEDAEQNLRKWGYLGIEHEKFLSIIKSAMMEARRPASFSTVSQLIKSMNKDPLLLRCQVATGLGTRGMVDSAVAGAAPGEQYQMPFWFYDVRFSHLLQLDRLAARQNGGDGNGADGGAAFKNVDSFAAAQLVLCDFLLEKLSKVLMIPLAELNSALPMSAYGVDSLVAVEIRNWIFREMKVDMPVFELQGGASLMELCETIAKRSPLVSEELRAQLT
;
A
#
# COMPACT_ATOMS: atom_id res chain seq x y z
N MET A 1 -2.51 81.73 5.42
CA MET A 1 -3.56 81.63 4.40
C MET A 1 -3.06 82.33 3.15
N ALA A 2 -2.55 81.54 2.22
CA ALA A 2 -1.78 81.93 1.03
C ALA A 2 -2.08 80.88 -0.07
N PRO A 3 -1.86 81.18 -1.36
CA PRO A 3 -2.86 81.01 -2.41
C PRO A 3 -2.61 79.86 -3.40
N HIS A 4 -3.66 79.49 -4.14
CA HIS A 4 -3.59 78.67 -5.35
C HIS A 4 -3.37 79.56 -6.59
N ALA A 5 -2.29 79.31 -7.36
CA ALA A 5 -2.11 79.70 -8.76
C ALA A 5 -0.89 78.93 -9.31
N SER A 6 -1.07 77.97 -10.22
CA SER A 6 -1.01 78.09 -11.69
C SER A 6 0.36 77.66 -12.23
N ASP A 7 0.43 76.75 -13.20
CA ASP A 7 0.51 77.14 -14.62
C ASP A 7 0.82 75.96 -15.57
N SER A 8 0.21 76.08 -16.75
CA SER A 8 0.59 75.74 -18.12
C SER A 8 0.91 74.34 -18.68
N ARG A 9 0.16 74.09 -19.77
CA ARG A 9 0.56 73.60 -21.12
C ARG A 9 0.56 72.08 -21.39
N ARG A 10 -0.46 71.68 -22.15
CA ARG A 10 -0.50 70.50 -23.06
C ARG A 10 0.74 70.47 -24.00
N PRO A 11 1.24 69.28 -24.40
CA PRO A 11 0.64 68.54 -25.53
C PRO A 11 0.68 67.00 -25.43
N THR A 12 -0.27 66.36 -26.12
CA THR A 12 -0.13 65.04 -26.77
C THR A 12 -0.17 65.27 -28.29
N PRO A 13 0.23 64.35 -29.21
CA PRO A 13 0.69 62.95 -29.02
C PRO A 13 1.95 62.58 -29.86
N ASN A 14 2.57 61.42 -29.58
CA ASN A 14 2.96 60.42 -30.59
C ASN A 14 3.58 59.19 -29.90
N GLY A 15 3.10 58.00 -30.30
CA GLY A 15 3.49 56.73 -29.70
C GLY A 15 4.79 56.17 -30.25
N SER A 16 5.45 55.33 -29.44
CA SER A 16 5.99 54.00 -29.78
C SER A 16 7.06 53.58 -28.75
N ASN A 17 6.99 52.30 -28.35
CA ASN A 17 8.01 51.46 -27.69
C ASN A 17 8.38 51.82 -26.23
N LEU A 18 7.84 51.14 -25.21
CA LEU A 18 8.14 49.76 -24.71
C LEU A 18 9.62 49.54 -24.33
N TYR A 19 9.83 49.49 -23.01
CA TYR A 19 10.86 48.79 -22.23
C TYR A 19 12.34 48.87 -22.67
N ALA A 20 13.12 49.67 -21.96
CA ALA A 20 14.54 49.44 -21.74
C ALA A 20 14.86 49.65 -20.25
N ALA A 21 14.82 48.57 -19.48
CA ALA A 21 15.33 48.54 -18.11
C ALA A 21 16.76 48.00 -18.12
N THR A 22 17.66 48.79 -17.53
CA THR A 22 19.10 48.61 -17.48
C THR A 22 19.47 47.39 -16.63
N THR A 23 20.21 46.45 -17.21
CA THR A 23 20.75 45.27 -16.53
C THR A 23 21.91 45.69 -15.61
N GLN A 24 21.69 45.71 -14.30
CA GLN A 24 22.76 45.60 -13.31
C GLN A 24 22.85 44.15 -12.84
N THR A 25 23.94 43.50 -13.22
CA THR A 25 24.30 42.13 -12.86
C THR A 25 24.65 42.08 -11.37
N VAL A 26 23.71 41.67 -10.53
CA VAL A 26 24.01 41.23 -9.16
C VAL A 26 24.51 39.78 -9.28
N GLN A 27 25.81 39.57 -9.12
CA GLN A 27 26.37 38.24 -8.90
C GLN A 27 25.86 37.73 -7.55
N THR A 28 24.82 36.91 -7.56
CA THR A 28 24.42 36.09 -6.42
C THR A 28 25.28 34.84 -6.43
N THR A 29 26.22 34.76 -5.49
CA THR A 29 26.92 33.53 -5.13
C THR A 29 25.96 32.59 -4.40
N ASN A 30 25.04 31.96 -5.13
CA ASN A 30 24.22 30.86 -4.63
C ASN A 30 25.05 29.56 -4.65
N SER A 31 25.95 29.41 -3.68
CA SER A 31 26.79 28.21 -3.50
C SER A 31 26.11 27.10 -2.68
N HIS A 32 24.78 27.16 -2.47
CA HIS A 32 24.06 26.20 -1.63
C HIS A 32 22.90 25.49 -2.33
N VAL A 33 22.80 25.61 -3.66
CA VAL A 33 21.74 24.95 -4.43
C VAL A 33 22.43 24.02 -5.42
N VAL A 34 22.45 22.73 -5.05
CA VAL A 34 22.88 21.58 -5.86
C VAL A 34 24.40 21.39 -5.99
N SER A 35 24.98 20.68 -5.02
CA SER A 35 26.11 19.77 -5.29
C SER A 35 25.53 18.40 -5.64
N ASP A 36 25.77 17.93 -6.87
CA ASP A 36 25.47 16.57 -7.38
C ASP A 36 24.03 16.06 -7.19
N GLY A 37 23.08 16.41 -8.08
CA GLY A 37 21.94 15.56 -8.49
C GLY A 37 21.00 14.93 -7.43
N HIS A 38 21.16 15.26 -6.15
CA HIS A 38 20.45 14.70 -5.02
C HIS A 38 19.56 15.79 -4.38
N ILE A 39 18.31 15.44 -4.05
CA ILE A 39 17.42 16.32 -3.28
C ILE A 39 18.09 16.58 -1.93
N MET A 40 18.17 17.85 -1.53
CA MET A 40 18.71 18.25 -0.24
C MET A 40 18.01 17.47 0.89
N PRO A 41 18.73 16.57 1.59
CA PRO A 41 18.17 15.84 2.72
C PRO A 41 17.92 16.80 3.88
N ILE A 42 16.86 16.55 4.64
CA ILE A 42 16.47 17.35 5.80
C ILE A 42 16.66 16.48 7.05
N ALA A 43 17.41 16.98 8.02
CA ALA A 43 17.63 16.34 9.31
C ALA A 43 16.59 16.85 10.33
N ILE A 44 16.05 15.93 11.13
CA ILE A 44 15.42 16.30 12.41
C ILE A 44 16.55 16.40 13.43
N VAL A 45 16.80 17.61 13.91
CA VAL A 45 17.88 17.87 14.87
C VAL A 45 17.39 17.98 16.30
N GLY A 46 16.08 18.08 16.52
CA GLY A 46 15.49 18.04 17.85
C GLY A 46 13.99 17.80 17.81
N MET A 47 13.45 17.30 18.92
CA MET A 47 12.03 17.01 19.04
C MET A 47 11.55 17.15 20.48
N SER A 48 10.27 17.44 20.66
CA SER A 48 9.57 17.39 21.95
C SER A 48 8.13 16.93 21.73
N CYS A 49 7.53 16.34 22.76
CA CYS A 49 6.13 15.93 22.68
C CYS A 49 5.48 15.80 24.05
N ARG A 50 4.17 15.99 24.06
CA ARG A 50 3.27 15.76 25.19
C ARG A 50 2.08 14.98 24.66
N PHE A 51 1.99 13.71 25.08
CA PHE A 51 0.94 12.79 24.68
C PHE A 51 0.27 12.14 25.91
N PRO A 52 -0.95 11.60 25.73
CA PRO A 52 -1.68 10.87 26.75
C PRO A 52 -0.87 9.72 27.37
N GLY A 53 -1.29 9.24 28.54
CA GLY A 53 -0.62 8.12 29.22
C GLY A 53 0.63 8.50 30.02
N GLY A 54 1.05 9.77 29.99
CA GLY A 54 2.25 10.27 30.70
C GLY A 54 3.48 10.38 29.80
N ALA A 55 3.30 10.33 28.48
CA ALA A 55 4.34 10.55 27.50
C ALA A 55 4.66 12.05 27.36
N THR A 56 5.35 12.61 28.36
CA THR A 56 5.68 14.05 28.44
C THR A 56 6.97 14.43 27.70
N ASN A 57 7.61 13.47 27.02
CA ASN A 57 8.78 13.67 26.16
C ASN A 57 8.98 12.44 25.25
N PRO A 58 9.86 12.52 24.24
CA PRO A 58 10.09 11.43 23.29
C PRO A 58 10.51 10.11 23.93
N SER A 59 11.36 10.14 24.96
CA SER A 59 11.80 8.92 25.66
C SER A 59 10.65 8.21 26.39
N LYS A 60 9.78 8.96 27.07
CA LYS A 60 8.60 8.38 27.73
C LYS A 60 7.55 7.90 26.72
N LEU A 61 7.44 8.56 25.57
CA LEU A 61 6.62 8.07 24.47
C LEU A 61 7.16 6.72 23.98
N TRP A 62 8.47 6.61 23.78
CA TRP A 62 9.13 5.37 23.39
C TRP A 62 8.89 4.24 24.39
N ASP A 63 9.08 4.50 25.69
CA ASP A 63 8.80 3.53 26.76
C ASP A 63 7.34 3.04 26.75
N MET A 64 6.41 3.95 26.44
CA MET A 64 4.99 3.61 26.34
C MET A 64 4.70 2.71 25.14
N LEU A 65 5.30 3.00 23.99
CA LEU A 65 5.17 2.22 22.75
C LEU A 65 5.79 0.83 22.91
N CYS A 66 7.04 0.74 23.39
CA CYS A 66 7.70 -0.54 23.67
C CYS A 66 6.95 -1.37 24.71
N GLY A 67 6.30 -0.71 25.67
CA GLY A 67 5.45 -1.36 26.67
C GLY A 67 4.04 -1.73 26.18
N ALA A 68 3.70 -1.46 24.91
CA ALA A 68 2.37 -1.68 24.33
C ALA A 68 1.22 -1.12 25.19
N LYS A 69 1.44 0.03 25.82
CA LYS A 69 0.49 0.60 26.79
C LYS A 69 -0.59 1.41 26.08
N SER A 70 -1.85 1.17 26.45
CA SER A 70 -2.96 2.03 26.05
C SER A 70 -3.02 3.28 26.93
N ALA A 71 -3.09 4.44 26.29
CA ALA A 71 -3.25 5.73 26.94
C ALA A 71 -4.71 6.19 27.06
N TRP A 72 -5.66 5.26 27.00
CA TRP A 72 -7.10 5.57 27.12
C TRP A 72 -7.46 5.92 28.56
N SER A 73 -8.32 6.93 28.74
CA SER A 73 -8.90 7.29 30.02
C SER A 73 -10.34 7.79 29.86
N PRO A 74 -11.16 7.74 30.92
CA PRO A 74 -12.40 8.52 30.98
C PRO A 74 -12.13 10.01 30.74
N ILE A 75 -13.16 10.75 30.32
CA ILE A 75 -13.08 12.21 30.17
C ILE A 75 -12.77 12.84 31.56
N PRO A 76 -11.69 13.64 31.71
CA PRO A 76 -11.35 14.22 33.00
C PRO A 76 -12.42 15.20 33.48
N LYS A 77 -12.76 15.14 34.78
CA LYS A 77 -13.82 15.98 35.38
C LYS A 77 -13.47 17.48 35.36
N GLU A 78 -12.19 17.78 35.29
CA GLU A 78 -11.64 19.14 35.23
C GLU A 78 -11.78 19.78 33.84
N ARG A 79 -12.13 19.01 32.79
CA ARG A 79 -12.34 19.53 31.43
C ARG A 79 -13.74 20.12 31.29
N PHE A 80 -14.75 19.26 31.41
CA PHE A 80 -16.16 19.61 31.38
C PHE A 80 -16.97 18.52 32.07
N ASN A 81 -18.24 18.81 32.38
CA ASN A 81 -19.14 17.84 33.01
C ASN A 81 -19.59 16.77 32.00
N ALA A 82 -18.77 15.74 31.78
CA ALA A 82 -19.05 14.67 30.83
C ALA A 82 -20.36 13.92 31.12
N GLU A 83 -20.70 13.73 32.40
CA GLU A 83 -21.94 13.05 32.83
C GLU A 83 -23.19 13.79 32.34
N ALA A 84 -23.16 15.12 32.25
CA ALA A 84 -24.28 15.92 31.74
C ALA A 84 -24.50 15.79 30.23
N TYR A 85 -23.46 15.40 29.48
CA TYR A 85 -23.53 15.22 28.03
C TYR A 85 -23.66 13.76 27.61
N PHE A 86 -23.36 12.79 28.48
CA PHE A 86 -23.36 11.39 28.10
C PHE A 86 -24.78 10.83 27.91
N HIS A 87 -24.98 10.12 26.81
CA HIS A 87 -26.17 9.28 26.64
C HIS A 87 -25.84 8.07 25.75
N PRO A 88 -26.29 6.85 26.12
CA PRO A 88 -25.95 5.65 25.38
C PRO A 88 -26.65 5.54 24.02
N ASP A 89 -27.79 6.20 23.83
CA ASP A 89 -28.47 6.27 22.53
C ASP A 89 -27.69 7.20 21.58
N PRO A 90 -27.10 6.65 20.51
CA PRO A 90 -26.27 7.42 19.60
C PRO A 90 -27.09 8.27 18.61
N GLU A 91 -28.42 8.12 18.58
CA GLU A 91 -29.33 9.00 17.82
C GLU A 91 -29.71 10.27 18.61
N ARG A 92 -29.37 10.33 19.90
CA ARG A 92 -29.76 11.45 20.76
C ARG A 92 -28.96 12.71 20.41
N ASN A 93 -29.64 13.70 19.86
CA ASN A 93 -29.08 15.03 19.63
C ASN A 93 -28.60 15.69 20.94
N GLY A 94 -27.45 16.34 20.88
CA GLY A 94 -26.83 17.02 22.03
C GLY A 94 -26.04 16.12 22.97
N ALA A 95 -25.89 14.82 22.68
CA ALA A 95 -25.21 13.87 23.55
C ALA A 95 -23.85 13.40 23.01
N ILE A 96 -22.98 12.99 23.94
CA ILE A 96 -21.76 12.22 23.69
C ILE A 96 -22.09 10.74 23.94
N ASN A 97 -21.72 9.86 23.02
CA ASN A 97 -22.01 8.42 23.11
C ASN A 97 -20.78 7.57 23.50
N VAL A 98 -19.71 8.20 23.96
CA VAL A 98 -18.49 7.57 24.46
C VAL A 98 -18.11 8.12 25.83
N GLU A 99 -17.56 7.26 26.68
CA GLU A 99 -17.21 7.60 28.08
C GLU A 99 -15.80 8.21 28.22
N GLY A 100 -14.98 8.11 27.18
CA GLY A 100 -13.55 8.41 27.28
C GLY A 100 -12.86 8.59 25.94
N GLY A 101 -11.55 8.83 26.05
CA GLY A 101 -10.65 9.10 24.94
C GLY A 101 -9.21 9.10 25.42
N HIS A 102 -8.34 9.87 24.76
CA HIS A 102 -6.93 9.94 25.11
C HIS A 102 -6.57 11.35 25.58
N PHE A 103 -6.51 11.58 26.88
CA PHE A 103 -6.29 12.92 27.46
C PHE A 103 -4.89 13.06 28.06
N LEU A 104 -4.33 14.27 28.01
CA LEU A 104 -3.10 14.61 28.72
C LEU A 104 -3.34 14.49 30.22
N LYS A 105 -2.40 13.82 30.91
CA LYS A 105 -2.39 13.76 32.39
C LYS A 105 -1.96 15.06 33.04
N GLU A 106 -1.23 15.90 32.30
CA GLU A 106 -0.76 17.18 32.77
C GLU A 106 -1.91 18.19 32.86
N ASP A 107 -1.78 19.13 33.81
CA ASP A 107 -2.72 20.23 33.93
C ASP A 107 -2.45 21.26 32.82
N ILE A 108 -3.28 21.22 31.79
CA ILE A 108 -3.23 22.13 30.63
C ILE A 108 -3.53 23.60 30.99
N GLY A 109 -3.97 23.87 32.23
CA GLY A 109 -4.10 25.23 32.76
C GLY A 109 -2.77 25.86 33.17
N ARG A 110 -1.73 25.05 33.44
CA ARG A 110 -0.41 25.53 33.87
C ARG A 110 0.41 26.03 32.69
N PHE A 111 1.19 27.08 32.94
CA PHE A 111 2.08 27.70 31.96
C PHE A 111 3.06 28.65 32.66
N ASP A 112 4.35 28.60 32.32
CA ASP A 112 5.35 29.54 32.85
C ASP A 112 5.30 30.88 32.09
N ALA A 113 4.30 31.70 32.41
CA ALA A 113 4.08 32.96 31.72
C ALA A 113 5.27 33.93 31.86
N SER A 114 5.95 33.95 33.02
CA SER A 114 7.11 34.80 33.26
C SER A 114 8.29 34.46 32.35
N PHE A 115 8.57 33.16 32.16
CA PHE A 115 9.63 32.72 31.25
C PHE A 115 9.40 33.23 29.83
N PHE A 116 8.14 33.22 29.37
CA PHE A 116 7.78 33.67 28.04
C PHE A 116 7.49 35.17 27.91
N ASN A 117 7.81 35.98 28.94
CA ASN A 117 7.50 37.42 29.00
C ASN A 117 6.02 37.76 28.79
N ILE A 118 5.12 36.90 29.28
CA ILE A 118 3.67 37.05 29.18
C ILE A 118 3.10 37.41 30.55
N SER A 119 2.24 38.44 30.60
CA SER A 119 1.59 38.83 31.86
C SER A 119 0.55 37.79 32.30
N PRO A 120 0.27 37.64 33.61
CA PRO A 120 -0.78 36.73 34.09
C PRO A 120 -2.17 37.01 33.50
N ASN A 121 -2.48 38.28 33.21
CA ASN A 121 -3.76 38.66 32.60
C ASN A 121 -3.84 38.27 31.12
N GLU A 122 -2.73 38.34 30.39
CA GLU A 122 -2.68 37.84 29.02
C GLU A 122 -2.73 36.31 29.01
N ALA A 123 -1.95 35.63 29.85
CA ALA A 123 -1.88 34.17 29.90
C ALA A 123 -3.25 33.49 30.09
N LYS A 124 -4.16 34.10 30.87
CA LYS A 124 -5.55 33.62 31.04
C LYS A 124 -6.36 33.62 29.74
N ALA A 125 -6.06 34.54 28.82
CA ALA A 125 -6.76 34.65 27.55
C ALA A 125 -6.16 33.76 26.45
N ILE A 126 -4.93 33.24 26.65
CA ILE A 126 -4.21 32.45 25.65
C ILE A 126 -4.73 31.01 25.68
N ASP A 127 -5.11 30.50 24.50
CA ASP A 127 -5.45 29.09 24.28
C ASP A 127 -4.30 28.19 24.78
N PRO A 128 -4.58 27.20 25.65
CA PRO A 128 -3.60 26.17 26.05
C PRO A 128 -2.82 25.55 24.90
N GLN A 129 -3.42 25.41 23.72
CA GLN A 129 -2.71 24.97 22.51
C GLN A 129 -1.51 25.87 22.18
N GLN A 130 -1.66 27.20 22.27
CA GLN A 130 -0.56 28.14 22.05
C GLN A 130 0.49 28.08 23.15
N ARG A 131 0.06 27.93 24.40
CA ARG A 131 0.96 27.83 25.57
C ARG A 131 1.84 26.59 25.51
N LEU A 132 1.21 25.43 25.32
CA LEU A 132 1.90 24.15 25.23
C LEU A 132 2.76 24.04 23.97
N GLN A 133 2.32 24.59 22.84
CA GLN A 133 3.13 24.62 21.62
C GLN A 133 4.37 25.51 21.79
N LEU A 134 4.27 26.61 22.55
CA LEU A 134 5.40 27.50 22.84
C LEU A 134 6.42 26.82 23.77
N GLU A 135 5.96 26.13 24.82
CA GLU A 135 6.81 25.27 25.68
C GLU A 135 7.46 24.14 24.86
N SER A 136 6.68 23.44 24.03
CA SER A 136 7.18 22.36 23.17
C SER A 136 8.24 22.87 22.18
N ALA A 137 8.08 24.06 21.60
CA ALA A 137 9.09 24.66 20.74
C ALA A 137 10.39 24.97 21.49
N TYR A 138 10.31 25.49 22.72
CA TYR A 138 11.46 25.69 23.58
C TYR A 138 12.20 24.37 23.86
N GLU A 139 11.48 23.35 24.33
CA GLU A 139 12.03 22.03 24.65
C GLU A 139 12.66 21.35 23.42
N ALA A 140 12.07 21.52 22.23
CA ALA A 140 12.61 20.95 21.00
C ALA A 140 13.92 21.64 20.57
N LEU A 141 14.04 22.95 20.77
CA LEU A 141 15.29 23.69 20.56
C LEU A 141 16.37 23.30 21.58
N GLU A 142 15.98 23.09 22.84
CA GLU A 142 16.87 22.60 23.90
C GLU A 142 17.38 21.19 23.58
N ASN A 143 16.50 20.28 23.17
CA ASN A 143 16.87 18.93 22.74
C ASN A 143 17.74 18.93 21.48
N ALA A 144 17.61 19.95 20.62
CA ALA A 144 18.52 20.16 19.49
C ALA A 144 19.89 20.71 19.89
N GLY A 145 20.09 21.09 21.16
CA GLY A 145 21.32 21.74 21.62
C GLY A 145 21.53 23.14 21.02
N ILE A 146 20.45 23.82 20.59
CA ILE A 146 20.51 25.14 19.94
C ILE A 146 20.12 26.23 20.96
N PRO A 147 21.05 27.07 21.43
CA PRO A 147 20.75 28.16 22.37
C PRO A 147 19.82 29.22 21.77
N LEU A 148 18.98 29.84 22.61
CA LEU A 148 18.02 30.86 22.18
C LEU A 148 18.70 32.05 21.47
N GLU A 149 19.90 32.42 21.92
CA GLU A 149 20.72 33.49 21.35
C GLU A 149 21.10 33.22 19.88
N LYS A 150 21.22 31.93 19.49
CA LYS A 150 21.58 31.55 18.13
C LYS A 150 20.39 31.59 17.16
N VAL A 151 19.17 31.46 17.67
CA VAL A 151 17.95 31.50 16.84
C VAL A 151 17.37 32.90 16.72
N ALA A 152 17.66 33.78 17.68
CA ALA A 152 17.23 35.18 17.62
C ALA A 152 17.75 35.88 16.35
N GLY A 153 16.85 36.54 15.61
CA GLY A 153 17.16 37.21 14.35
C GLY A 153 17.41 36.27 13.16
N SER A 154 17.37 34.95 13.36
CA SER A 154 17.67 33.98 12.31
C SER A 154 16.54 33.84 11.29
N ASN A 155 16.89 33.42 10.07
CA ASN A 155 15.91 33.05 9.05
C ASN A 155 15.36 31.63 9.30
N THR A 156 14.65 31.50 10.41
CA THR A 156 13.99 30.26 10.84
C THR A 156 12.49 30.40 10.60
N SER A 157 11.89 29.44 9.91
CA SER A 157 10.44 29.38 9.72
C SER A 157 9.74 28.63 10.83
N VAL A 158 8.43 28.88 10.97
CA VAL A 158 7.54 28.20 11.90
C VAL A 158 6.30 27.73 11.15
N TYR A 159 6.02 26.43 11.17
CA TYR A 159 4.81 25.85 10.60
C TYR A 159 4.09 25.04 11.67
N VAL A 160 2.84 25.38 11.99
CA VAL A 160 2.08 24.69 13.02
C VAL A 160 0.76 24.18 12.47
N GLY A 161 0.55 22.87 12.55
CA GLY A 161 -0.75 22.24 12.34
C GLY A 161 -1.61 22.34 13.59
N VAL A 162 -2.86 22.74 13.46
CA VAL A 162 -3.81 22.82 14.59
C VAL A 162 -5.14 22.22 14.21
N PHE A 163 -5.81 21.62 15.19
CA PHE A 163 -7.19 21.19 15.06
C PHE A 163 -7.97 21.56 16.33
N GLY A 164 -9.17 22.12 16.15
CA GLY A 164 -10.02 22.58 17.25
C GLY A 164 -9.74 24.03 17.67
N LYS A 165 -10.78 24.64 18.27
CA LYS A 165 -10.80 26.06 18.70
C LYS A 165 -11.62 26.27 19.98
N ASP A 166 -11.76 25.20 20.75
CA ASP A 166 -12.68 25.08 21.87
C ASP A 166 -12.52 26.22 22.89
N TYR A 167 -11.27 26.60 23.22
CA TYR A 167 -11.00 27.61 24.25
C TYR A 167 -11.55 28.99 23.86
N GLY A 168 -11.34 29.41 22.61
CA GLY A 168 -11.88 30.67 22.10
C GLY A 168 -13.41 30.67 22.04
N GLU A 169 -14.01 29.53 21.69
CA GLU A 169 -15.46 29.36 21.70
C GLU A 169 -16.02 29.45 23.12
N MET A 170 -15.37 28.82 24.10
CA MET A 170 -15.74 28.91 25.51
C MET A 170 -15.67 30.35 26.04
N LEU A 171 -14.57 31.06 25.78
CA LEU A 171 -14.40 32.44 26.22
C LEU A 171 -15.42 33.39 25.59
N SER A 172 -15.93 33.07 24.40
CA SER A 172 -16.90 33.91 23.67
C SER A 172 -18.35 33.69 24.13
N ARG A 173 -18.62 32.72 25.00
CA ARG A 173 -19.98 32.43 25.50
C ARG A 173 -20.50 33.48 26.49
N ASP A 174 -19.61 34.22 27.13
CA ASP A 174 -19.95 35.32 28.03
C ASP A 174 -19.31 36.63 27.53
N PRO A 175 -20.06 37.42 26.73
CA PRO A 175 -19.56 38.67 26.18
C PRO A 175 -19.18 39.72 27.23
N GLU A 176 -19.77 39.68 28.43
CA GLU A 176 -19.46 40.63 29.51
C GLU A 176 -18.12 40.33 30.19
N ASN A 177 -17.67 39.07 30.14
CA ASN A 177 -16.42 38.60 30.72
C ASN A 177 -15.34 38.24 29.68
N ALA A 178 -15.53 38.65 28.42
CA ALA A 178 -14.56 38.39 27.36
C ALA A 178 -13.20 39.01 27.68
N PRO A 179 -12.10 38.23 27.70
CA PRO A 179 -10.78 38.76 28.04
C PRO A 179 -10.29 39.81 27.03
N VAL A 180 -9.66 40.88 27.51
CA VAL A 180 -9.10 41.95 26.65
C VAL A 180 -8.11 41.42 25.61
N TYR A 181 -7.36 40.37 25.97
CA TYR A 181 -6.38 39.73 25.10
C TYR A 181 -6.97 38.59 24.25
N ALA A 182 -8.29 38.40 24.20
CA ALA A 182 -8.90 37.26 23.49
C ALA A 182 -8.51 37.19 22.02
N ALA A 183 -8.39 38.34 21.34
CA ALA A 183 -8.01 38.40 19.92
C ALA A 183 -6.62 37.81 19.65
N THR A 184 -5.63 38.16 20.47
CA THR A 184 -4.25 37.63 20.34
C THR A 184 -4.10 36.27 21.03
N GLY A 185 -4.90 35.98 22.06
CA GLY A 185 -4.87 34.73 22.79
C GLY A 185 -5.47 33.54 22.03
N ASN A 186 -6.36 33.78 21.07
CA ASN A 186 -7.12 32.72 20.38
C ASN A 186 -7.06 32.83 18.85
N GLY A 187 -6.42 33.87 18.29
CA GLY A 187 -6.29 34.00 16.84
C GLY A 187 -5.47 32.85 16.25
N PHE A 188 -5.99 32.18 15.21
CA PHE A 188 -5.34 31.02 14.57
C PHE A 188 -3.89 31.31 14.15
N ALA A 189 -3.64 32.41 13.43
CA ALA A 189 -2.29 32.79 13.01
C ALA A 189 -1.34 33.09 14.18
N ILE A 190 -1.87 33.38 15.37
CA ILE A 190 -1.04 33.70 16.54
C ILE A 190 -0.33 32.46 17.08
N LEU A 191 -0.83 31.26 16.81
CA LEU A 191 -0.19 30.02 17.26
C LEU A 191 1.26 29.91 16.74
N SER A 192 1.48 30.07 15.43
CA SER A 192 2.83 30.12 14.86
C SER A 192 3.52 31.46 15.14
N ASN A 193 2.81 32.59 15.04
CA ASN A 193 3.42 33.91 15.16
C ASN A 193 3.95 34.18 16.57
N ARG A 194 3.35 33.62 17.62
CA ARG A 194 3.81 33.77 19.01
C ARG A 194 5.17 33.10 19.22
N ILE A 195 5.40 31.95 18.58
CA ILE A 195 6.71 31.27 18.55
C ILE A 195 7.71 32.16 17.83
N SER A 196 7.37 32.63 16.62
CA SER A 196 8.25 33.53 15.86
C SER A 196 8.57 34.82 16.61
N TYR A 197 7.58 35.40 17.30
CA TYR A 197 7.76 36.63 18.07
C TYR A 197 8.66 36.42 19.28
N PHE A 198 8.42 35.37 20.08
CA PHE A 198 9.18 35.13 21.30
C PHE A 198 10.66 34.80 21.00
N PHE A 199 10.91 33.96 19.99
CA PHE A 199 12.27 33.57 19.60
C PHE A 199 12.93 34.52 18.57
N ASP A 200 12.28 35.63 18.23
CA ASP A 200 12.75 36.62 17.24
C ASP A 200 13.07 36.03 15.84
N LEU A 201 12.24 35.12 15.36
CA LEU A 201 12.45 34.39 14.10
C LEU A 201 11.94 35.20 12.89
N LYS A 202 12.70 35.18 11.80
CA LYS A 202 12.46 36.03 10.60
C LYS A 202 11.96 35.28 9.37
N GLY A 203 11.87 33.95 9.42
CA GLY A 203 11.32 33.15 8.33
C GLY A 203 9.79 33.15 8.29
N PRO A 204 9.19 32.48 7.29
CA PRO A 204 7.75 32.27 7.21
C PRO A 204 7.15 31.74 8.52
N SER A 205 6.01 32.28 8.93
CA SER A 205 5.27 31.81 10.09
C SER A 205 3.83 31.51 9.69
N VAL A 206 3.46 30.24 9.71
CA VAL A 206 2.20 29.75 9.14
C VAL A 206 1.52 28.79 10.11
N THR A 207 0.26 29.08 10.40
CA THR A 207 -0.65 28.14 11.05
C THR A 207 -1.61 27.60 10.00
N LEU A 208 -1.87 26.30 10.01
CA LEU A 208 -2.75 25.66 9.05
C LEU A 208 -3.61 24.55 9.66
N ASP A 209 -4.76 24.33 9.06
CA ASP A 209 -5.73 23.30 9.43
C ASP A 209 -6.15 22.56 8.15
N THR A 210 -5.68 21.33 8.01
CA THR A 210 -6.13 20.37 7.00
C THR A 210 -6.73 19.13 7.68
N ALA A 211 -7.35 19.35 8.85
CA ALA A 211 -7.82 18.32 9.77
C ALA A 211 -6.69 17.36 10.18
N CYS A 212 -6.92 16.04 10.08
CA CYS A 212 -6.01 15.00 10.57
C CYS A 212 -4.60 15.03 9.95
N SER A 213 -4.43 15.68 8.80
CA SER A 213 -3.13 15.77 8.10
C SER A 213 -2.34 17.04 8.42
N ALA A 214 -2.87 17.96 9.23
CA ALA A 214 -2.33 19.31 9.43
C ALA A 214 -0.84 19.33 9.83
N SER A 215 -0.42 18.47 10.77
CA SER A 215 0.99 18.42 11.20
C SER A 215 1.94 17.89 10.10
N LEU A 216 1.50 16.95 9.26
CA LEU A 216 2.28 16.45 8.14
C LEU A 216 2.32 17.45 6.97
N THR A 217 1.24 18.20 6.76
CA THR A 217 1.24 19.33 5.80
C THR A 217 2.18 20.44 6.27
N ALA A 218 2.21 20.76 7.56
CA ALA A 218 3.18 21.69 8.15
C ALA A 218 4.63 21.22 7.94
N LEU A 219 4.90 19.93 8.18
CA LEU A 219 6.20 19.31 7.92
C LEU A 219 6.60 19.42 6.45
N HIS A 220 5.68 19.15 5.54
CA HIS A 220 5.91 19.25 4.10
C HIS A 220 6.31 20.68 3.70
N LEU A 221 5.55 21.69 4.13
CA LEU A 221 5.83 23.09 3.80
C LEU A 221 7.18 23.56 4.38
N ALA A 222 7.51 23.13 5.59
CA ALA A 222 8.82 23.40 6.19
C ALA A 222 9.97 22.81 5.38
N CYS A 223 9.87 21.54 4.97
CA CYS A 223 10.85 20.90 4.09
C CYS A 223 11.01 21.67 2.77
N GLN A 224 9.91 22.18 2.19
CA GLN A 224 9.98 22.98 0.98
C GLN A 224 10.66 24.32 1.21
N SER A 225 10.34 25.03 2.31
CA SER A 225 10.98 26.31 2.64
C SER A 225 12.50 26.16 2.87
N LEU A 226 12.94 25.04 3.45
CA LEU A 226 14.36 24.71 3.57
C LEU A 226 14.99 24.45 2.19
N ARG A 227 14.35 23.62 1.36
CA ARG A 227 14.87 23.23 0.04
C ARG A 227 14.98 24.37 -0.95
N THR A 228 14.04 25.32 -0.92
CA THR A 228 14.09 26.53 -1.75
C THR A 228 15.07 27.56 -1.19
N GLY A 229 15.61 27.34 0.01
CA GLY A 229 16.48 28.28 0.72
C GLY A 229 15.75 29.51 1.28
N GLU A 230 14.41 29.51 1.23
CA GLU A 230 13.56 30.53 1.85
C GLU A 230 13.78 30.57 3.37
N SER A 231 14.05 29.42 4.00
CA SER A 231 14.44 29.29 5.40
C SER A 231 15.77 28.53 5.54
N LYS A 232 16.48 28.75 6.66
CA LYS A 232 17.72 28.02 7.01
C LYS A 232 17.52 26.95 8.09
N MET A 233 16.47 27.12 8.89
CA MET A 233 15.99 26.16 9.89
C MET A 233 14.46 26.27 9.91
N ALA A 234 13.76 25.22 10.33
CA ALA A 234 12.32 25.28 10.50
C ALA A 234 11.88 24.63 11.82
N ILE A 235 10.93 25.25 12.49
CA ILE A 235 10.21 24.70 13.64
C ILE A 235 8.86 24.19 13.13
N VAL A 236 8.59 22.91 13.31
CA VAL A 236 7.33 22.29 12.88
C VAL A 236 6.57 21.79 14.08
N GLY A 237 5.36 22.30 14.28
CA GLY A 237 4.49 21.98 15.40
C GLY A 237 3.20 21.28 14.98
N GLY A 238 2.60 20.57 15.93
CA GLY A 238 1.25 20.03 15.82
C GLY A 238 0.58 20.01 17.18
N THR A 239 -0.63 20.55 17.28
CA THR A 239 -1.37 20.63 18.56
C THR A 239 -2.86 20.34 18.38
N ASN A 240 -3.42 19.62 19.34
CA ASN A 240 -4.86 19.41 19.51
C ASN A 240 -5.16 19.20 21.00
N ILE A 241 -6.04 20.00 21.57
CA ILE A 241 -6.46 19.93 22.97
C ILE A 241 -7.99 19.96 23.06
N ILE A 242 -8.58 19.18 23.96
CA ILE A 242 -10.04 19.02 24.07
C ILE A 242 -10.51 19.77 25.32
N HIS A 243 -11.14 20.92 25.13
CA HIS A 243 -11.66 21.73 26.25
C HIS A 243 -13.16 21.58 26.47
N SER A 244 -13.90 21.27 25.42
CA SER A 244 -15.36 21.34 25.43
C SER A 244 -16.01 20.05 24.92
N ALA A 245 -17.28 19.87 25.27
CA ALA A 245 -18.10 18.78 24.78
C ALA A 245 -18.54 18.98 23.31
N ASP A 246 -18.54 20.22 22.81
CA ASP A 246 -19.29 20.61 21.60
C ASP A 246 -18.87 19.82 20.37
N MET A 247 -17.56 19.69 20.13
CA MET A 247 -17.06 18.91 19.00
C MET A 247 -17.32 17.41 19.17
N MET A 248 -17.23 16.88 20.39
CA MET A 248 -17.53 15.47 20.68
C MET A 248 -19.01 15.15 20.48
N VAL A 249 -19.92 16.06 20.82
CA VAL A 249 -21.37 15.93 20.54
C VAL A 249 -21.62 15.84 19.03
N CYS A 250 -21.05 16.75 18.25
CA CYS A 250 -21.19 16.75 16.79
C CYS A 250 -20.63 15.45 16.17
N MET A 251 -19.47 14.99 16.64
CA MET A 251 -18.84 13.76 16.15
C MET A 251 -19.59 12.50 16.57
N SER A 252 -20.25 12.51 17.73
CA SER A 252 -21.11 11.41 18.18
C SER A 252 -22.30 11.24 17.24
N LEU A 253 -22.93 12.34 16.81
CA LEU A 253 -24.01 12.31 15.82
C LEU A 253 -23.57 11.78 14.46
N LEU A 254 -22.34 12.10 14.04
CA LEU A 254 -21.76 11.60 12.79
C LEU A 254 -21.22 10.17 12.88
N ARG A 255 -21.34 9.50 14.04
CA ARG A 255 -20.84 8.13 14.27
C ARG A 255 -19.36 7.95 14.01
N PHE A 256 -18.58 8.96 14.37
CA PHE A 256 -17.13 8.95 14.20
C PHE A 256 -16.43 8.07 15.23
N PHE A 257 -17.02 7.91 16.42
CA PHE A 257 -16.39 7.17 17.50
C PHE A 257 -16.72 5.68 17.46
N SER A 258 -15.73 4.86 17.84
CA SER A 258 -16.02 3.47 18.21
C SER A 258 -16.81 3.44 19.52
N GLN A 259 -17.56 2.36 19.75
CA GLN A 259 -18.43 2.23 20.93
C GLN A 259 -17.68 2.39 22.25
N GLU A 260 -16.44 1.90 22.31
CA GLU A 260 -15.61 1.95 23.53
C GLU A 260 -14.72 3.20 23.58
N GLY A 261 -14.81 4.09 22.58
CA GLY A 261 -13.92 5.23 22.43
C GLY A 261 -12.46 4.79 22.33
N ARG A 262 -12.17 3.73 21.57
CA ARG A 262 -10.83 3.16 21.33
C ARG A 262 -10.56 2.91 19.86
N CYS A 263 -9.31 3.06 19.43
CA CYS A 263 -8.90 2.73 18.06
C CYS A 263 -8.45 1.27 17.98
N TYR A 264 -9.20 0.44 17.24
CA TYR A 264 -8.85 -0.95 16.92
C TYR A 264 -8.32 -1.04 15.49
N SER A 265 -7.23 -0.32 15.21
CA SER A 265 -6.67 -0.23 13.86
C SER A 265 -6.39 -1.63 13.30
N PHE A 266 -7.04 -1.94 12.16
CA PHE A 266 -6.89 -3.19 11.41
C PHE A 266 -7.38 -4.47 12.12
N ASP A 267 -8.17 -4.33 13.19
CA ASP A 267 -8.78 -5.45 13.92
C ASP A 267 -10.28 -5.55 13.58
N HIS A 268 -10.87 -6.76 13.64
CA HIS A 268 -12.30 -6.98 13.37
C HIS A 268 -13.27 -6.13 14.21
N ARG A 269 -12.81 -5.58 15.35
CA ARG A 269 -13.57 -4.64 16.21
C ARG A 269 -13.60 -3.20 15.68
N ALA A 270 -12.87 -2.90 14.61
CA ALA A 270 -12.79 -1.56 14.04
C ALA A 270 -14.18 -1.05 13.62
N CYS A 271 -14.67 -0.02 14.32
CA CYS A 271 -15.99 0.56 14.08
C CYS A 271 -16.02 2.10 14.25
N GLY A 272 -14.86 2.74 14.24
CA GLY A 272 -14.69 4.17 14.49
C GLY A 272 -13.36 4.46 15.17
N TYR A 273 -13.11 5.72 15.51
CA TYR A 273 -11.87 6.15 16.16
C TYR A 273 -12.11 6.68 17.59
N SER A 274 -11.04 7.03 18.28
CA SER A 274 -11.09 7.71 19.58
C SER A 274 -10.39 9.06 19.50
N ARG A 275 -11.01 10.09 20.08
CA ARG A 275 -10.37 11.42 20.15
C ARG A 275 -9.21 11.42 21.14
N GLY A 276 -8.15 12.14 20.79
CA GLY A 276 -6.97 12.28 21.63
C GLY A 276 -6.36 13.67 21.61
N GLU A 277 -5.83 14.10 22.74
CA GLU A 277 -5.02 15.31 22.91
C GLU A 277 -3.56 15.04 22.54
N GLY A 278 -2.83 16.07 22.13
CA GLY A 278 -1.39 15.94 21.89
C GLY A 278 -0.76 17.23 21.41
N VAL A 279 0.50 17.42 21.79
CA VAL A 279 1.36 18.51 21.32
C VAL A 279 2.71 17.92 20.94
N ALA A 280 3.24 18.29 19.78
CA ALA A 280 4.58 17.88 19.38
C ALA A 280 5.26 18.99 18.57
N THR A 281 6.59 19.03 18.66
CA THR A 281 7.44 19.90 17.84
C THR A 281 8.66 19.15 17.36
N VAL A 282 9.08 19.41 16.11
CA VAL A 282 10.37 18.98 15.57
C VAL A 282 11.13 20.17 14.98
N ILE A 283 12.46 20.13 15.09
CA ILE A 283 13.37 21.13 14.54
C ILE A 283 14.05 20.54 13.30
N LEU A 284 13.96 21.24 12.18
CA LEU A 284 14.48 20.79 10.90
C LEU A 284 15.62 21.67 10.40
N LYS A 285 16.66 21.04 9.85
CA LYS A 285 17.75 21.71 9.12
C LYS A 285 18.12 20.93 7.86
N PRO A 286 18.67 21.57 6.82
CA PRO A 286 19.40 20.85 5.79
C PRO A 286 20.45 19.93 6.42
N LEU A 287 20.57 18.68 5.96
CA LEU A 287 21.47 17.69 6.58
C LEU A 287 22.94 18.15 6.55
N ASP A 288 23.37 18.78 5.46
CA ASP A 288 24.72 19.36 5.36
C ASP A 288 24.95 20.46 6.41
N ALA A 289 23.94 21.28 6.68
CA ALA A 289 23.97 22.28 7.73
C ALA A 289 23.99 21.64 9.12
N ALA A 290 23.21 20.58 9.35
CA ALA A 290 23.21 19.85 10.61
C ALA A 290 24.58 19.22 10.91
N LEU A 291 25.18 18.58 9.90
CA LEU A 291 26.52 18.00 9.98
C LEU A 291 27.61 19.05 10.22
N ARG A 292 27.54 20.18 9.50
CA ARG A 292 28.50 21.28 9.66
C ARG A 292 28.43 21.91 11.04
N ASP A 293 27.22 22.09 11.56
CA ASP A 293 27.00 22.80 12.82
C ASP A 293 27.13 21.86 14.04
N GLY A 294 27.29 20.56 13.80
CA GLY A 294 27.51 19.53 14.82
C GLY A 294 26.25 19.21 15.63
N ASP A 295 25.08 19.39 15.03
CA ASP A 295 23.81 19.17 15.72
C ASP A 295 23.61 17.68 16.03
N PRO A 296 22.99 17.35 17.18
CA PRO A 296 22.51 16.00 17.40
C PRO A 296 21.41 15.67 16.38
N PHE A 297 21.46 14.50 15.78
CA PHE A 297 20.33 13.96 15.01
C PHE A 297 20.20 12.47 15.34
N GLU A 298 18.97 11.97 15.47
CA GLU A 298 18.72 10.62 15.95
C GLU A 298 19.19 9.56 14.94
N ALA A 299 20.34 8.94 15.22
CA ALA A 299 20.77 7.69 14.59
C ALA A 299 20.49 6.52 15.54
N HIS A 300 19.37 5.82 15.33
CA HIS A 300 19.17 4.52 15.98
C HIS A 300 20.05 3.48 15.30
N GLY A 301 21.32 3.41 15.71
CA GLY A 301 22.23 2.33 15.34
C GLY A 301 21.79 1.04 16.01
N THR A 302 21.38 0.04 15.22
CA THR A 302 21.52 -1.35 15.66
C THR A 302 22.99 -1.70 15.55
N GLY A 303 23.59 -2.06 16.68
CA GLY A 303 25.04 -2.17 16.79
C GLY A 303 25.65 -3.25 15.89
N THR A 304 26.56 -2.83 15.02
CA THR A 304 27.81 -3.53 14.71
C THR A 304 28.90 -2.49 14.47
N ALA A 305 30.07 -2.71 15.08
CA ALA A 305 31.23 -1.85 14.92
C ALA A 305 31.76 -1.90 13.47
N ALA A 306 32.09 -0.72 12.95
CA ALA A 306 32.78 -0.44 11.68
C ALA A 306 32.02 -0.78 10.38
N GLY A 307 31.38 0.23 9.76
CA GLY A 307 30.94 0.19 8.37
C GLY A 307 29.83 1.20 8.03
N ASP A 308 30.18 2.18 7.18
CA ASP A 308 29.35 3.13 6.41
C ASP A 308 28.39 4.15 7.09
N PRO A 309 28.50 5.48 6.78
CA PRO A 309 27.59 6.53 7.25
C PRO A 309 26.20 6.57 6.57
N LEU A 310 25.78 5.51 5.87
CA LEU A 310 24.66 5.60 4.91
C LEU A 310 23.30 5.15 5.43
N GLU A 311 23.18 4.69 6.69
CA GLU A 311 21.88 4.44 7.31
C GLU A 311 21.78 5.15 8.66
N ALA A 312 21.70 6.48 8.59
CA ALA A 312 21.24 7.31 9.70
C ALA A 312 19.76 7.61 9.54
N GLY A 313 19.04 7.75 10.66
CA GLY A 313 17.63 8.13 10.77
C GLY A 313 17.30 9.53 10.27
N ALA A 314 17.65 9.85 9.02
CA ALA A 314 16.85 10.76 8.23
C ALA A 314 15.46 10.13 8.13
N ILE A 315 14.40 10.88 8.40
CA ILE A 315 13.14 10.58 7.71
C ILE A 315 13.52 10.65 6.24
N ALA A 316 13.63 9.50 5.57
CA ALA A 316 13.66 9.44 4.12
C ALA A 316 12.36 10.10 3.67
N THR A 317 12.40 11.41 3.48
CA THR A 317 11.26 12.18 3.03
C THR A 317 11.07 11.71 1.61
N VAL A 318 10.13 10.78 1.40
CA VAL A 318 9.78 10.30 0.07
C VAL A 318 9.30 11.53 -0.70
N LEU A 319 10.14 12.06 -1.60
CA LEU A 319 9.73 13.13 -2.49
C LEU A 319 8.82 12.48 -3.53
N VAL A 320 7.53 12.85 -3.48
CA VAL A 320 6.54 12.41 -4.46
C VAL A 320 6.33 13.57 -5.43
N ALA A 321 6.68 13.36 -6.69
CA ALA A 321 6.35 14.25 -7.78
C ALA A 321 5.35 13.55 -8.71
N VAL A 322 4.31 14.27 -9.13
CA VAL A 322 3.27 13.75 -10.02
C VAL A 322 3.37 14.46 -11.36
N TYR A 323 3.70 13.69 -12.39
CA TYR A 323 3.83 14.18 -13.76
C TYR A 323 2.61 13.77 -14.57
N LYS A 324 2.03 14.73 -15.31
CA LYS A 324 1.03 14.40 -16.33
C LYS A 324 1.73 13.65 -17.46
N CYS A 325 1.37 12.38 -17.66
CA CYS A 325 2.01 11.53 -18.66
C CYS A 325 1.03 10.48 -19.18
N ASP A 326 0.82 10.42 -20.51
CA ASP A 326 0.29 9.24 -21.17
C ASP A 326 1.46 8.34 -21.57
N VAL A 327 1.70 7.27 -20.83
CA VAL A 327 2.83 6.36 -21.08
C VAL A 327 2.76 5.70 -22.48
N GLY A 328 1.56 5.55 -23.04
CA GLY A 328 1.36 5.01 -24.39
C GLY A 328 1.74 5.98 -25.51
N ASP A 329 1.98 7.26 -25.19
CA ASP A 329 2.51 8.27 -26.11
C ASP A 329 3.98 8.56 -25.79
N ALA A 330 4.86 8.26 -26.75
CA ALA A 330 6.30 8.42 -26.59
C ALA A 330 6.70 9.88 -26.31
N ALA A 331 6.04 10.85 -26.96
CA ALA A 331 6.34 12.27 -26.76
C ALA A 331 5.92 12.74 -25.37
N SER A 332 4.75 12.29 -24.89
CA SER A 332 4.28 12.56 -23.53
C SER A 332 5.23 11.97 -22.48
N LEU A 333 5.71 10.75 -22.67
CA LEU A 333 6.67 10.14 -21.76
C LEU A 333 8.02 10.86 -21.77
N ASP A 334 8.52 11.24 -22.95
CA ASP A 334 9.80 11.95 -23.07
C ASP A 334 9.75 13.33 -22.40
N ALA A 335 8.62 14.04 -22.52
CA ALA A 335 8.37 15.30 -21.81
C ALA A 335 8.35 15.10 -20.28
N ALA A 336 7.59 14.11 -19.80
CA ALA A 336 7.50 13.80 -18.38
C ALA A 336 8.86 13.35 -17.81
N MET A 337 9.63 12.54 -18.54
CA MET A 337 10.97 12.13 -18.14
C MET A 337 11.97 13.29 -18.16
N THR A 338 11.82 14.25 -19.06
CA THR A 338 12.63 15.46 -19.08
C THR A 338 12.36 16.33 -17.86
N GLN A 339 11.09 16.49 -17.50
CA GLN A 339 10.70 17.20 -16.28
C GLN A 339 11.17 16.45 -15.02
N CYS A 340 10.96 15.13 -14.97
CA CYS A 340 11.42 14.28 -13.88
C CYS A 340 12.95 14.36 -13.70
N ARG A 341 13.73 14.34 -14.78
CA ARG A 341 15.19 14.48 -14.71
C ARG A 341 15.65 15.86 -14.24
N ALA A 342 14.82 16.88 -14.43
CA ALA A 342 15.10 18.23 -13.96
C ALA A 342 14.76 18.43 -12.48
N GLU A 343 13.75 17.73 -11.96
CA GLU A 343 13.20 17.95 -10.62
C GLU A 343 13.53 16.84 -9.60
N MET A 344 13.84 15.63 -10.07
CA MET A 344 13.99 14.43 -9.25
C MET A 344 15.36 13.75 -9.47
N PRO A 345 15.87 13.00 -8.47
CA PRO A 345 17.03 12.14 -8.65
C PRO A 345 16.82 11.13 -9.79
N PRO A 346 17.91 10.56 -10.34
CA PRO A 346 17.82 9.53 -11.37
C PRO A 346 16.88 8.40 -10.96
N VAL A 347 15.96 8.04 -11.86
CA VAL A 347 15.02 6.94 -11.63
C VAL A 347 15.80 5.63 -11.51
N ARG A 348 15.76 5.05 -10.30
CA ARG A 348 16.38 3.76 -9.97
C ARG A 348 15.42 2.59 -10.12
N GLY A 349 14.12 2.83 -10.15
CA GLY A 349 13.13 1.75 -10.27
C GLY A 349 11.88 2.23 -10.98
N VAL A 350 11.25 1.34 -11.75
CA VAL A 350 10.00 1.62 -12.44
C VAL A 350 8.99 0.53 -12.08
N ILE A 351 7.77 0.93 -11.73
CA ILE A 351 6.62 0.03 -11.61
C ILE A 351 5.56 0.53 -12.59
N HIS A 352 5.26 -0.27 -13.62
CA HIS A 352 4.26 0.05 -14.62
C HIS A 352 2.92 -0.59 -14.25
N GLY A 353 2.00 0.22 -13.73
CA GLY A 353 0.63 -0.15 -13.38
C GLY A 353 -0.44 0.38 -14.33
N GLY A 354 -0.07 0.87 -15.52
CA GLY A 354 -1.03 1.47 -16.44
C GLY A 354 -2.01 0.44 -17.02
N MET A 355 -3.30 0.71 -16.89
CA MET A 355 -4.38 -0.17 -17.34
C MET A 355 -5.61 0.61 -17.81
N VAL A 356 -6.24 0.14 -18.88
CA VAL A 356 -7.58 0.55 -19.31
C VAL A 356 -8.32 -0.72 -19.74
N LEU A 357 -9.55 -0.90 -19.23
CA LEU A 357 -10.41 -2.04 -19.59
C LEU A 357 -11.42 -1.62 -20.64
N ARG A 358 -11.61 -2.46 -21.66
CA ARG A 358 -12.62 -2.34 -22.74
C ARG A 358 -13.13 -3.73 -23.06
N ASP A 359 -13.81 -4.31 -22.08
CA ASP A 359 -14.19 -5.71 -22.12
C ASP A 359 -15.37 -5.88 -23.08
N SER A 360 -15.25 -6.84 -23.98
CA SER A 360 -16.27 -7.19 -24.96
C SER A 360 -16.02 -8.60 -25.47
N ILE A 361 -17.09 -9.31 -25.83
CA ILE A 361 -16.94 -10.58 -26.56
C ILE A 361 -16.11 -10.27 -27.82
N PHE A 362 -15.10 -11.08 -28.12
CA PHE A 362 -14.13 -10.80 -29.17
C PHE A 362 -14.78 -10.44 -30.52
N GLN A 363 -15.90 -11.09 -30.87
CA GLN A 363 -16.66 -10.81 -32.10
C GLN A 363 -17.26 -9.39 -32.16
N ASN A 364 -17.60 -8.81 -31.02
CA ASN A 364 -18.16 -7.47 -30.89
C ASN A 364 -17.10 -6.42 -30.51
N MET A 365 -15.86 -6.84 -30.29
CA MET A 365 -14.79 -5.96 -29.87
C MET A 365 -14.37 -5.08 -31.05
N THR A 366 -14.59 -3.77 -30.93
CA THR A 366 -14.21 -2.87 -32.00
C THR A 366 -12.68 -2.72 -32.04
N HIS A 367 -12.15 -2.30 -33.19
CA HIS A 367 -10.73 -1.94 -33.29
C HIS A 367 -10.35 -0.84 -32.29
N SER A 368 -11.27 0.08 -31.97
CA SER A 368 -11.05 1.13 -30.97
C SER A 368 -10.93 0.56 -29.55
N ASP A 369 -11.79 -0.39 -29.17
CA ASP A 369 -11.73 -1.08 -27.88
C ASP A 369 -10.42 -1.85 -27.73
N TRP A 370 -10.00 -2.54 -28.79
CA TRP A 370 -8.73 -3.24 -28.85
C TRP A 370 -7.54 -2.29 -28.65
N GLN A 371 -7.42 -1.26 -29.49
CA GLN A 371 -6.30 -0.31 -29.42
C GLN A 371 -6.26 0.41 -28.07
N THR A 372 -7.41 0.80 -27.53
CA THR A 372 -7.49 1.53 -26.27
C THR A 372 -7.01 0.69 -25.08
N ALA A 373 -7.42 -0.58 -25.00
CA ALA A 373 -7.00 -1.48 -23.93
C ALA A 373 -5.51 -1.87 -24.04
N LEU A 374 -5.00 -2.07 -25.28
CA LEU A 374 -3.60 -2.41 -25.50
C LEU A 374 -2.66 -1.23 -25.21
N LYS A 375 -3.06 -0.01 -25.54
CA LYS A 375 -2.19 1.19 -25.50
C LYS A 375 -1.34 1.31 -24.22
N PRO A 376 -1.89 1.30 -22.98
CA PRO A 376 -1.08 1.49 -21.78
C PRO A 376 -0.09 0.34 -21.53
N LYS A 377 -0.46 -0.91 -21.80
CA LYS A 377 0.37 -2.09 -21.52
C LYS A 377 1.34 -2.44 -22.65
N VAL A 378 0.98 -2.22 -23.90
CA VAL A 378 1.81 -2.53 -25.07
C VAL A 378 2.70 -1.34 -25.40
N ALA A 379 2.12 -0.25 -25.91
CA ALA A 379 2.89 0.93 -26.29
C ALA A 379 3.62 1.54 -25.08
N GLY A 380 2.96 1.57 -23.92
CA GLY A 380 3.59 2.04 -22.68
C GLY A 380 4.81 1.23 -22.26
N THR A 381 4.76 -0.10 -22.35
CA THR A 381 5.91 -0.96 -22.03
C THR A 381 7.06 -0.74 -23.03
N ILE A 382 6.75 -0.64 -24.33
CA ILE A 382 7.77 -0.35 -25.36
C ILE A 382 8.45 1.00 -25.06
N ASN A 383 7.66 2.02 -24.75
CA ASN A 383 8.17 3.36 -24.48
C ASN A 383 9.04 3.41 -23.23
N LEU A 384 8.63 2.73 -22.15
CA LEU A 384 9.42 2.60 -20.92
C LEU A 384 10.73 1.86 -21.17
N CYS A 385 10.68 0.69 -21.83
CA CYS A 385 11.89 -0.06 -22.17
C CYS A 385 12.85 0.81 -22.99
N ARG A 386 12.37 1.48 -24.05
CA ARG A 386 13.18 2.43 -24.84
C ARG A 386 13.82 3.51 -23.98
N SER A 387 13.04 4.13 -23.08
CA SER A 387 13.50 5.26 -22.24
C SER A 387 14.62 4.85 -21.28
N PHE A 388 14.61 3.62 -20.79
CA PHE A 388 15.55 3.12 -19.79
C PHE A 388 16.64 2.18 -20.33
N SER A 389 16.54 1.69 -21.58
CA SER A 389 17.55 0.81 -22.17
C SER A 389 18.96 1.42 -22.20
N ALA A 390 19.09 2.72 -22.45
CA ALA A 390 20.38 3.42 -22.45
C ALA A 390 20.99 3.58 -21.04
N SER A 391 20.16 3.54 -20.00
CA SER A 391 20.54 3.65 -18.59
C SER A 391 20.28 2.36 -17.80
N ALA A 392 20.23 1.21 -18.49
CA ALA A 392 19.87 -0.08 -17.90
C ALA A 392 20.77 -0.45 -16.70
N SER A 393 22.07 -0.13 -16.78
CA SER A 393 23.04 -0.34 -15.70
C SER A 393 22.79 0.51 -14.46
N ALA A 394 21.99 1.57 -14.57
CA ALA A 394 21.58 2.45 -13.47
C ALA A 394 20.16 2.16 -12.94
N LEU A 395 19.40 1.24 -13.54
CA LEU A 395 18.07 0.88 -13.06
C LEU A 395 18.12 -0.39 -12.20
N ASP A 396 17.67 -0.37 -10.95
CA ASP A 396 17.64 -1.53 -10.06
C ASP A 396 16.55 -2.54 -10.44
N PHE A 397 15.38 -2.07 -10.86
CA PHE A 397 14.27 -2.91 -11.31
C PHE A 397 13.31 -2.19 -12.27
N LEU A 398 12.67 -2.96 -13.15
CA LEU A 398 11.54 -2.55 -13.98
C LEU A 398 10.42 -3.58 -13.83
N ILE A 399 9.42 -3.28 -12.99
CA ILE A 399 8.31 -4.19 -12.72
C ILE A 399 7.15 -3.83 -13.64
N LEU A 400 6.68 -4.80 -14.42
CA LEU A 400 5.46 -4.68 -15.22
C LEU A 400 4.33 -5.41 -14.50
N LEU A 401 3.29 -4.68 -14.12
CA LEU A 401 2.09 -5.30 -13.55
C LEU A 401 1.26 -5.89 -14.69
N SER A 402 1.55 -7.16 -15.02
CA SER A 402 0.80 -8.01 -15.93
C SER A 402 -0.49 -8.51 -15.24
N SER A 403 -1.12 -9.55 -15.76
CA SER A 403 -2.32 -10.14 -15.16
C SER A 403 -2.37 -11.63 -15.37
N SER A 404 -2.92 -12.36 -14.40
CA SER A 404 -3.27 -13.77 -14.55
C SER A 404 -4.19 -14.02 -15.76
N ALA A 405 -4.97 -13.02 -16.19
CA ALA A 405 -5.74 -13.08 -17.43
C ALA A 405 -4.86 -13.28 -18.68
N GLY A 406 -3.61 -12.84 -18.69
CA GLY A 406 -2.65 -13.14 -19.77
C GLY A 406 -2.21 -14.61 -19.82
N MET A 407 -2.34 -15.34 -18.70
CA MET A 407 -1.96 -16.75 -18.61
C MET A 407 -3.14 -17.69 -18.86
N VAL A 408 -4.22 -17.48 -18.11
CA VAL A 408 -5.40 -18.35 -18.16
C VAL A 408 -6.43 -17.80 -19.15
N GLY A 409 -6.54 -16.49 -19.32
CA GLY A 409 -7.64 -15.84 -20.04
C GLY A 409 -8.79 -15.46 -19.11
N ASN A 410 -9.62 -14.51 -19.54
CA ASN A 410 -10.88 -14.17 -18.87
C ASN A 410 -11.96 -13.79 -19.91
N PHE A 411 -13.23 -14.01 -19.58
CA PHE A 411 -14.33 -13.78 -20.51
C PHE A 411 -14.41 -12.31 -20.91
N GLY A 412 -14.49 -12.05 -22.23
CA GLY A 412 -14.58 -10.70 -22.77
C GLY A 412 -13.29 -9.87 -22.70
N GLN A 413 -12.20 -10.42 -22.16
CA GLN A 413 -10.94 -9.71 -21.93
C GLN A 413 -9.83 -10.10 -22.91
N GLY A 414 -10.19 -10.40 -24.17
CA GLY A 414 -9.21 -10.82 -25.18
C GLY A 414 -8.12 -9.77 -25.47
N ASN A 415 -8.49 -8.50 -25.51
CA ASN A 415 -7.56 -7.37 -25.63
C ASN A 415 -6.66 -7.22 -24.39
N TYR A 416 -7.23 -7.27 -23.19
CA TYR A 416 -6.50 -7.15 -21.93
C TYR A 416 -5.51 -8.31 -21.71
N SER A 417 -5.95 -9.53 -22.00
CA SER A 417 -5.12 -10.74 -21.95
C SER A 417 -3.95 -10.63 -22.92
N ALA A 418 -4.22 -10.26 -24.19
CA ALA A 418 -3.17 -10.06 -25.20
C ALA A 418 -2.14 -8.97 -24.78
N SER A 419 -2.62 -7.87 -24.19
CA SER A 419 -1.75 -6.81 -23.71
C SER A 419 -0.88 -7.22 -22.52
N SER A 420 -1.37 -8.13 -21.66
CA SER A 420 -0.65 -8.65 -20.50
C SER A 420 0.39 -9.69 -20.95
N THR A 421 0.01 -10.64 -21.81
CA THR A 421 0.95 -11.60 -22.42
C THR A 421 2.08 -10.90 -23.18
N PHE A 422 1.81 -9.74 -23.79
CA PHE A 422 2.86 -8.91 -24.41
C PHE A 422 3.90 -8.42 -23.39
N GLN A 423 3.48 -7.98 -22.20
CA GLN A 423 4.40 -7.56 -21.14
C GLN A 423 5.29 -8.73 -20.69
N ASP A 424 4.72 -9.92 -20.55
CA ASP A 424 5.47 -11.14 -20.22
C ASP A 424 6.51 -11.45 -21.29
N ALA A 425 6.11 -11.46 -22.56
CA ALA A 425 7.02 -11.71 -23.67
C ALA A 425 8.17 -10.69 -23.73
N VAL A 426 7.89 -9.40 -23.46
CA VAL A 426 8.92 -8.36 -23.38
C VAL A 426 9.86 -8.60 -22.20
N ALA A 427 9.35 -8.98 -21.04
CA ALA A 427 10.21 -9.29 -19.89
C ALA A 427 11.16 -10.45 -20.20
N HIS A 428 10.65 -11.55 -20.79
CA HIS A 428 11.48 -12.66 -21.24
C HIS A 428 12.51 -12.22 -22.28
N HIS A 429 12.14 -11.35 -23.23
CA HIS A 429 13.05 -10.84 -24.24
C HIS A 429 14.24 -10.08 -23.65
N TYR A 430 14.01 -9.20 -22.66
CA TYR A 430 15.07 -8.40 -22.04
C TYR A 430 15.83 -9.15 -20.94
N ALA A 431 15.20 -10.12 -20.28
CA ALA A 431 15.84 -10.94 -19.24
C ALA A 431 16.70 -12.08 -19.83
N PHE A 432 16.33 -12.64 -20.98
CA PHE A 432 17.00 -13.80 -21.60
C PHE A 432 17.53 -13.57 -23.02
N GLY A 433 17.48 -12.33 -23.53
CA GLY A 433 17.97 -11.96 -24.86
C GLY A 433 19.49 -12.10 -25.04
N THR A 434 19.95 -12.15 -26.30
CA THR A 434 21.38 -12.29 -26.66
C THR A 434 22.18 -11.01 -26.37
N ALA A 435 23.52 -11.14 -26.27
CA ALA A 435 24.49 -10.13 -25.82
C ALA A 435 24.50 -8.76 -26.57
N GLN A 436 23.63 -8.55 -27.56
CA GLN A 436 23.49 -7.29 -28.30
C GLN A 436 22.37 -6.38 -27.76
N ASN A 437 21.46 -6.90 -26.92
CA ASN A 437 20.44 -6.09 -26.26
C ASN A 437 20.85 -5.80 -24.82
N ALA A 438 20.76 -4.53 -24.40
CA ALA A 438 20.99 -4.14 -23.01
C ALA A 438 20.00 -4.91 -22.11
N THR A 439 20.52 -5.75 -21.21
CA THR A 439 19.71 -6.49 -20.23
C THR A 439 19.07 -5.50 -19.27
N LEU A 440 17.75 -5.33 -19.35
CA LEU A 440 16.98 -4.59 -18.35
C LEU A 440 16.68 -5.52 -17.16
N PRO A 441 16.71 -5.05 -15.91
CA PRO A 441 16.30 -5.82 -14.75
C PRO A 441 14.77 -5.84 -14.66
N ILE A 442 14.16 -6.54 -15.61
CA ILE A 442 12.72 -6.55 -15.83
C ILE A 442 12.07 -7.76 -15.18
N VAL A 443 10.94 -7.52 -14.51
CA VAL A 443 10.12 -8.57 -13.90
C VAL A 443 8.66 -8.28 -14.22
N THR A 444 7.90 -9.26 -14.69
CA THR A 444 6.45 -9.17 -14.75
C THR A 444 5.81 -9.83 -13.54
N ILE A 445 4.69 -9.27 -13.09
CA ILE A 445 3.84 -9.89 -12.07
C ILE A 445 2.47 -10.08 -12.71
N ASP A 446 2.11 -11.32 -13.00
CA ASP A 446 0.78 -11.71 -13.43
C ASP A 446 -0.16 -11.66 -12.22
N LEU A 447 -0.72 -10.47 -12.01
CA LEU A 447 -1.58 -10.20 -10.89
C LEU A 447 -2.92 -10.91 -11.02
N GLY A 448 -3.25 -11.66 -9.98
CA GLY A 448 -4.59 -12.15 -9.71
C GLY A 448 -5.44 -11.13 -8.94
N MET A 449 -6.52 -11.62 -8.34
CA MET A 449 -7.44 -10.81 -7.56
C MET A 449 -6.77 -10.29 -6.28
N ILE A 450 -6.76 -8.97 -6.05
CA ILE A 450 -6.27 -8.36 -4.81
C ILE A 450 -7.45 -8.08 -3.88
N LEU A 451 -7.33 -8.49 -2.62
CA LEU A 451 -8.32 -8.25 -1.57
C LEU A 451 -7.94 -7.04 -0.72
N GLY A 452 -8.95 -6.33 -0.21
CA GLY A 452 -8.80 -5.21 0.72
C GLY A 452 -8.34 -3.89 0.11
N ALA A 453 -8.08 -3.81 -1.19
CA ALA A 453 -7.73 -2.57 -1.90
C ALA A 453 -7.90 -2.69 -3.43
N GLY A 454 -8.23 -1.57 -4.09
CA GLY A 454 -8.23 -1.44 -5.55
C GLY A 454 -9.55 -1.83 -6.23
N TYR A 455 -9.52 -1.96 -7.55
CA TYR A 455 -10.71 -2.12 -8.41
C TYR A 455 -11.68 -3.23 -7.98
N VAL A 456 -11.15 -4.37 -7.52
CA VAL A 456 -11.99 -5.50 -7.10
C VAL A 456 -12.73 -5.20 -5.78
N THR A 457 -12.06 -4.56 -4.82
CA THR A 457 -12.68 -4.14 -3.55
C THR A 457 -13.67 -2.99 -3.75
N GLU A 458 -13.42 -2.12 -4.74
CA GLU A 458 -14.34 -1.02 -5.10
C GLU A 458 -15.56 -1.49 -5.91
N ASN A 459 -15.60 -2.76 -6.34
CA ASN A 459 -16.67 -3.32 -7.16
C ASN A 459 -17.08 -4.71 -6.66
N GLU A 460 -18.07 -4.75 -5.75
CA GLU A 460 -18.54 -5.98 -5.09
C GLU A 460 -18.95 -7.08 -6.08
N ASP A 461 -19.56 -6.71 -7.21
CA ASP A 461 -19.93 -7.67 -8.27
C ASP A 461 -18.69 -8.31 -8.91
N ALA A 462 -17.58 -7.56 -9.05
CA ALA A 462 -16.36 -8.08 -9.64
C ALA A 462 -15.69 -9.14 -8.75
N GLU A 463 -15.64 -8.91 -7.43
CA GLU A 463 -15.07 -9.87 -6.49
C GLU A 463 -15.88 -11.17 -6.47
N GLN A 464 -17.20 -11.07 -6.31
CA GLN A 464 -18.08 -12.24 -6.27
C GLN A 464 -18.01 -13.04 -7.58
N ASN A 465 -17.97 -12.36 -8.72
CA ASN A 465 -17.85 -13.03 -10.01
C ASN A 465 -16.50 -13.74 -10.16
N LEU A 466 -15.38 -13.11 -9.81
CA LEU A 466 -14.07 -13.76 -9.89
C LEU A 466 -13.95 -14.97 -8.96
N ARG A 467 -14.54 -14.90 -7.75
CA ARG A 467 -14.63 -16.05 -6.84
C ARG A 467 -15.46 -17.20 -7.41
N LYS A 468 -16.58 -16.92 -8.09
CA LYS A 468 -17.41 -17.94 -8.76
C LYS A 468 -16.65 -18.71 -9.85
N TRP A 469 -15.65 -18.07 -10.45
CA TRP A 469 -14.75 -18.66 -11.45
C TRP A 469 -13.46 -19.23 -10.84
N GLY A 470 -13.37 -19.31 -9.51
CA GLY A 470 -12.29 -19.93 -8.74
C GLY A 470 -10.96 -19.19 -8.78
N TYR A 471 -10.96 -17.88 -9.02
CA TYR A 471 -9.78 -17.04 -8.76
C TYR A 471 -9.56 -16.89 -7.27
N LEU A 472 -8.31 -17.01 -6.83
CA LEU A 472 -7.94 -16.80 -5.44
C LEU A 472 -7.57 -15.35 -5.18
N GLY A 473 -8.07 -14.83 -4.07
CA GLY A 473 -7.71 -13.51 -3.58
C GLY A 473 -6.34 -13.49 -2.91
N ILE A 474 -5.60 -12.42 -3.14
CA ILE A 474 -4.32 -12.14 -2.53
C ILE A 474 -4.50 -10.94 -1.60
N GLU A 475 -4.21 -11.14 -0.32
CA GLU A 475 -4.22 -10.06 0.66
C GLU A 475 -3.21 -8.97 0.29
N HIS A 476 -3.57 -7.71 0.53
CA HIS A 476 -2.74 -6.54 0.21
C HIS A 476 -1.30 -6.64 0.75
N GLU A 477 -1.11 -7.10 1.98
CA GLU A 477 0.22 -7.27 2.59
C GLU A 477 1.08 -8.30 1.84
N LYS A 478 0.46 -9.36 1.34
CA LYS A 478 1.13 -10.39 0.56
C LYS A 478 1.54 -9.86 -0.80
N PHE A 479 0.70 -9.03 -1.43
CA PHE A 479 1.04 -8.34 -2.67
C PHE A 479 2.26 -7.42 -2.49
N LEU A 480 2.30 -6.59 -1.44
CA LEU A 480 3.47 -5.74 -1.15
C LEU A 480 4.75 -6.56 -0.91
N SER A 481 4.62 -7.74 -0.29
CA SER A 481 5.75 -8.66 -0.11
C SER A 481 6.28 -9.23 -1.44
N ILE A 482 5.38 -9.49 -2.40
CA ILE A 482 5.74 -9.93 -3.76
C ILE A 482 6.47 -8.81 -4.50
N ILE A 483 5.96 -7.56 -4.42
CA ILE A 483 6.63 -6.39 -5.00
C ILE A 483 8.04 -6.22 -4.44
N LYS A 484 8.20 -6.28 -3.10
CA LYS A 484 9.51 -6.21 -2.45
C LYS A 484 10.45 -7.30 -2.95
N SER A 485 9.97 -8.53 -3.10
CA SER A 485 10.77 -9.65 -3.62
C SER A 485 11.18 -9.43 -5.07
N ALA A 486 10.26 -8.95 -5.92
CA ALA A 486 10.54 -8.62 -7.31
C ALA A 486 11.59 -7.50 -7.44
N MET A 487 11.55 -6.47 -6.58
CA MET A 487 12.55 -5.40 -6.55
C MET A 487 13.96 -5.91 -6.22
N MET A 488 14.08 -6.86 -5.28
CA MET A 488 15.36 -7.38 -4.82
C MET A 488 16.00 -8.37 -5.81
N GLU A 489 15.18 -9.14 -6.53
CA GLU A 489 15.65 -10.24 -7.38
C GLU A 489 15.79 -9.85 -8.87
N ALA A 490 15.28 -8.69 -9.30
CA ALA A 490 15.28 -8.24 -10.71
C ALA A 490 16.67 -8.21 -11.39
N ARG A 491 17.76 -8.09 -10.61
CA ARG A 491 19.15 -8.03 -11.10
C ARG A 491 19.95 -9.33 -10.93
N ARG A 492 19.36 -10.42 -10.42
CA ARG A 492 20.09 -11.68 -10.23
C ARG A 492 19.88 -12.64 -11.40
N PRO A 493 20.75 -12.67 -12.43
CA PRO A 493 20.83 -13.84 -13.26
C PRO A 493 21.46 -14.93 -12.41
N ALA A 494 20.67 -15.93 -12.04
CA ALA A 494 21.25 -17.11 -11.46
C ALA A 494 22.00 -17.86 -12.57
N SER A 495 23.30 -17.59 -12.70
CA SER A 495 24.20 -18.40 -13.53
C SER A 495 24.36 -19.74 -12.85
N PHE A 496 23.53 -20.71 -13.23
CA PHE A 496 23.72 -22.10 -12.85
C PHE A 496 24.35 -22.83 -14.03
N SER A 497 25.59 -23.26 -13.85
CA SER A 497 26.31 -24.05 -14.86
C SER A 497 25.68 -25.44 -15.07
N THR A 498 24.85 -25.91 -14.13
CA THR A 498 24.19 -27.23 -14.18
C THR A 498 22.81 -27.22 -13.50
N VAL A 499 21.92 -28.09 -13.98
CA VAL A 499 20.57 -28.32 -13.41
C VAL A 499 20.62 -28.74 -11.92
N SER A 500 21.69 -29.44 -11.50
CA SER A 500 21.89 -29.80 -10.08
C SER A 500 22.17 -28.59 -9.17
N GLN A 501 22.80 -27.52 -9.66
CA GLN A 501 23.00 -26.29 -8.89
C GLN A 501 21.71 -25.49 -8.74
N LEU A 502 20.86 -25.49 -9.78
CA LEU A 502 19.51 -24.90 -9.74
C LEU A 502 18.62 -25.60 -8.70
N ILE A 503 18.62 -26.95 -8.68
CA ILE A 503 17.81 -27.71 -7.71
C ILE A 503 18.32 -27.50 -6.27
N LYS A 504 19.64 -27.42 -6.06
CA LYS A 504 20.23 -27.14 -4.74
C LYS A 504 19.96 -25.73 -4.21
N SER A 505 19.84 -24.72 -5.09
CA SER A 505 19.49 -23.36 -4.70
C SER A 505 17.99 -23.17 -4.47
N MET A 506 17.13 -23.83 -5.26
CA MET A 506 15.67 -23.87 -5.02
C MET A 506 15.30 -24.41 -3.63
N ASN A 507 16.12 -25.31 -3.06
CA ASN A 507 15.92 -25.84 -1.70
C ASN A 507 16.39 -24.89 -0.58
N LYS A 508 17.13 -23.82 -0.90
CA LYS A 508 17.61 -22.82 0.07
C LYS A 508 16.85 -21.50 -0.02
N ASP A 509 16.40 -21.13 -1.21
CA ASP A 509 15.53 -19.99 -1.48
C ASP A 509 14.46 -20.43 -2.50
N PRO A 510 13.23 -20.76 -2.07
CA PRO A 510 12.18 -21.27 -2.97
C PRO A 510 11.64 -20.21 -3.95
N LEU A 511 12.09 -18.96 -3.84
CA LEU A 511 11.65 -17.82 -4.64
C LEU A 511 12.70 -17.41 -5.68
N LEU A 512 13.31 -18.37 -6.38
CA LEU A 512 14.02 -18.06 -7.64
C LEU A 512 12.99 -17.59 -8.67
N LEU A 513 12.63 -16.31 -8.59
CA LEU A 513 11.77 -15.67 -9.55
C LEU A 513 12.53 -15.59 -10.86
N ARG A 514 12.08 -16.38 -11.84
CA ARG A 514 12.26 -16.02 -13.25
C ARG A 514 11.63 -14.64 -13.45
N CYS A 515 11.94 -13.93 -14.53
CA CYS A 515 11.44 -12.57 -14.81
C CYS A 515 9.89 -12.45 -14.92
N GLN A 516 9.12 -13.44 -14.47
CA GLN A 516 7.67 -13.51 -14.46
C GLN A 516 7.20 -14.21 -13.16
N VAL A 517 6.30 -13.55 -12.43
CA VAL A 517 5.71 -14.01 -11.17
C VAL A 517 4.21 -14.21 -11.36
N ALA A 518 3.73 -15.45 -11.24
CA ALA A 518 2.31 -15.76 -11.34
C ALA A 518 1.63 -15.76 -9.98
N THR A 519 0.45 -15.14 -9.89
CA THR A 519 -0.29 -15.01 -8.63
C THR A 519 -1.79 -15.28 -8.83
N GLY A 520 -2.52 -15.58 -7.75
CA GLY A 520 -3.99 -15.73 -7.77
C GLY A 520 -4.52 -17.01 -8.43
N LEU A 521 -3.62 -17.93 -8.80
CA LEU A 521 -3.94 -19.29 -9.21
C LEU A 521 -3.62 -20.25 -8.06
N GLY A 522 -4.59 -21.09 -7.69
CA GLY A 522 -4.46 -22.06 -6.61
C GLY A 522 -4.52 -23.50 -7.10
N THR A 523 -4.12 -24.43 -6.24
CA THR A 523 -4.49 -25.83 -6.41
C THR A 523 -5.99 -25.99 -6.22
N ARG A 524 -6.55 -27.13 -6.65
CA ARG A 524 -7.99 -27.38 -6.52
C ARG A 524 -8.41 -27.36 -5.05
N GLY A 525 -7.66 -28.00 -4.15
CA GLY A 525 -7.95 -27.99 -2.72
C GLY A 525 -8.01 -26.57 -2.12
N MET A 526 -7.15 -25.66 -2.60
CA MET A 526 -7.17 -24.25 -2.19
C MET A 526 -8.40 -23.52 -2.72
N VAL A 527 -8.79 -23.76 -3.98
CA VAL A 527 -10.01 -23.18 -4.58
C VAL A 527 -11.25 -23.71 -3.86
N ASP A 528 -11.34 -25.03 -3.66
CA ASP A 528 -12.45 -25.68 -2.97
C ASP A 528 -12.59 -25.13 -1.55
N SER A 529 -11.48 -24.96 -0.81
CA SER A 529 -11.49 -24.37 0.54
C SER A 529 -11.89 -22.89 0.55
N ALA A 530 -11.42 -22.12 -0.43
CA ALA A 530 -11.75 -20.70 -0.55
C ALA A 530 -13.21 -20.45 -0.92
N VAL A 531 -13.87 -21.45 -1.53
CA VAL A 531 -15.26 -21.36 -1.99
C VAL A 531 -16.22 -22.17 -1.09
N ALA A 532 -15.73 -23.05 -0.22
CA ALA A 532 -16.52 -23.82 0.75
C ALA A 532 -17.25 -22.95 1.81
N GLY A 533 -16.97 -21.65 1.87
CA GLY A 533 -17.74 -20.66 2.65
C GLY A 533 -18.98 -20.10 1.92
N ALA A 534 -19.24 -20.50 0.67
CA ALA A 534 -20.41 -20.07 -0.08
C ALA A 534 -21.69 -20.73 0.49
N ALA A 535 -22.80 -20.00 0.51
CA ALA A 535 -24.05 -20.45 1.10
C ALA A 535 -24.52 -21.80 0.49
N PRO A 536 -25.24 -22.66 1.24
CA PRO A 536 -25.75 -23.92 0.72
C PRO A 536 -26.59 -23.69 -0.54
N GLY A 537 -26.08 -24.10 -1.71
CA GLY A 537 -26.75 -23.94 -3.01
C GLY A 537 -25.97 -23.17 -4.08
N GLU A 538 -24.86 -22.51 -3.74
CA GLU A 538 -23.98 -21.88 -4.75
C GLU A 538 -22.97 -22.89 -5.30
N GLN A 539 -23.27 -23.45 -6.48
CA GLN A 539 -22.29 -24.23 -7.25
C GLN A 539 -21.26 -23.28 -7.87
N TYR A 540 -20.00 -23.36 -7.44
CA TYR A 540 -18.91 -22.71 -8.17
C TYR A 540 -18.55 -23.52 -9.42
N GLN A 541 -18.17 -22.83 -10.49
CA GLN A 541 -17.73 -23.51 -11.70
C GLN A 541 -16.26 -23.85 -11.57
N MET A 542 -15.92 -25.13 -11.80
CA MET A 542 -14.52 -25.55 -11.79
C MET A 542 -13.74 -24.72 -12.81
N PRO A 543 -12.66 -24.03 -12.38
CA PRO A 543 -11.91 -23.17 -13.28
C PRO A 543 -11.46 -23.90 -14.52
N PHE A 544 -11.69 -23.31 -15.69
CA PHE A 544 -11.43 -23.99 -16.96
C PHE A 544 -9.96 -24.36 -17.15
N TRP A 545 -9.03 -23.62 -16.52
CA TRP A 545 -7.60 -23.90 -16.61
C TRP A 545 -7.19 -25.22 -15.95
N PHE A 546 -8.00 -25.80 -15.05
CA PHE A 546 -7.73 -27.16 -14.55
C PHE A 546 -7.90 -28.24 -15.62
N TYR A 547 -8.63 -27.96 -16.69
CA TYR A 547 -8.71 -28.86 -17.86
C TYR A 547 -7.59 -28.60 -18.87
N ASP A 548 -6.82 -27.52 -18.69
CA ASP A 548 -5.71 -27.17 -19.57
C ASP A 548 -4.41 -27.82 -19.08
N VAL A 549 -3.74 -28.53 -20.00
CA VAL A 549 -2.51 -29.28 -19.72
C VAL A 549 -1.41 -28.42 -19.09
N ARG A 550 -1.39 -27.11 -19.39
CA ARG A 550 -0.40 -26.15 -18.86
C ARG A 550 -0.48 -26.01 -17.33
N PHE A 551 -1.64 -26.27 -16.73
CA PHE A 551 -1.87 -26.11 -15.29
C PHE A 551 -2.07 -27.44 -14.55
N SER A 552 -1.86 -28.58 -15.23
CA SER A 552 -1.97 -29.93 -14.66
C SER A 552 -1.11 -30.16 -13.41
N HIS A 553 0.01 -29.45 -13.28
CA HIS A 553 0.88 -29.49 -12.10
C HIS A 553 0.20 -28.99 -10.81
N LEU A 554 -0.76 -28.07 -10.91
CA LEU A 554 -1.52 -27.59 -9.74
C LEU A 554 -2.42 -28.69 -9.16
N LEU A 555 -2.94 -29.58 -10.02
CA LEU A 555 -3.66 -30.79 -9.59
C LEU A 555 -2.69 -31.82 -8.99
N GLN A 556 -1.48 -31.93 -9.53
CA GLN A 556 -0.45 -32.84 -9.02
C GLN A 556 0.03 -32.46 -7.62
N LEU A 557 0.08 -31.18 -7.27
CA LEU A 557 0.43 -30.71 -5.93
C LEU A 557 -0.59 -31.17 -4.88
N ASP A 558 -1.89 -31.11 -5.20
CA ASP A 558 -2.93 -31.67 -4.32
C ASP A 558 -2.78 -33.19 -4.19
N ARG A 559 -2.46 -33.90 -5.29
CA ARG A 559 -2.19 -35.35 -5.26
C ARG A 559 -1.01 -35.70 -4.33
N LEU A 560 0.06 -34.91 -4.36
CA LEU A 560 1.22 -35.10 -3.48
C LEU A 560 0.90 -34.80 -2.01
N ALA A 561 0.11 -33.75 -1.75
CA ALA A 561 -0.35 -33.42 -0.40
C ALA A 561 -1.27 -34.53 0.17
N ALA A 562 -2.17 -35.08 -0.66
CA ALA A 562 -3.02 -36.20 -0.27
C ALA A 562 -2.21 -37.48 0.02
N ARG A 563 -1.14 -37.77 -0.76
CA ARG A 563 -0.21 -38.88 -0.50
C ARG A 563 0.62 -38.71 0.78
N GLN A 564 0.99 -37.49 1.16
CA GLN A 564 1.70 -37.27 2.43
C GLN A 564 0.80 -37.48 3.66
N ASN A 565 -0.51 -37.23 3.52
CA ASN A 565 -1.49 -37.48 4.58
C ASN A 565 -2.03 -38.93 4.59
N GLY A 566 -1.97 -39.64 3.46
CA GLY A 566 -2.33 -41.06 3.34
C GLY A 566 -1.09 -41.93 3.11
N GLY A 567 -0.56 -42.52 4.19
CA GLY A 567 0.74 -43.19 4.23
C GLY A 567 1.05 -44.19 3.12
N ASP A 568 2.36 -44.34 2.86
CA ASP A 568 3.00 -45.21 1.86
C ASP A 568 2.40 -46.62 1.74
N GLY A 569 1.42 -46.77 0.84
CA GLY A 569 0.80 -48.03 0.48
C GLY A 569 1.37 -48.58 -0.82
N ASN A 570 2.52 -49.25 -0.74
CA ASN A 570 3.06 -50.05 -1.83
C ASN A 570 2.07 -51.19 -2.14
N GLY A 571 1.30 -51.08 -3.23
CA GLY A 571 0.46 -52.16 -3.78
C GLY A 571 -0.88 -52.43 -3.09
N ALA A 572 -1.69 -51.39 -2.81
CA ALA A 572 -2.99 -51.56 -2.15
C ALA A 572 -4.17 -51.72 -3.13
N ASP A 573 -4.92 -52.80 -2.93
CA ASP A 573 -6.26 -53.14 -3.42
C ASP A 573 -7.17 -51.91 -3.63
N GLY A 574 -7.72 -51.75 -4.85
CA GLY A 574 -8.57 -50.61 -5.19
C GLY A 574 -9.77 -50.47 -4.23
N GLY A 575 -10.23 -51.57 -3.62
CA GLY A 575 -11.31 -51.55 -2.63
C GLY A 575 -10.92 -51.01 -1.24
N ALA A 576 -9.64 -50.99 -0.88
CA ALA A 576 -9.19 -50.48 0.42
C ALA A 576 -9.08 -48.95 0.46
N ALA A 577 -8.79 -48.32 -0.68
CA ALA A 577 -8.59 -46.87 -0.79
C ALA A 577 -9.88 -46.06 -0.56
N PHE A 578 -11.06 -46.65 -0.76
CA PHE A 578 -12.36 -45.98 -0.55
C PHE A 578 -12.82 -45.93 0.91
N LYS A 579 -12.20 -46.69 1.82
CA LYS A 579 -12.65 -46.77 3.23
C LYS A 579 -12.40 -45.49 4.04
N ASN A 580 -11.50 -44.63 3.58
CA ASN A 580 -11.04 -43.44 4.31
C ASN A 580 -11.37 -42.13 3.58
N VAL A 581 -12.28 -42.17 2.60
CA VAL A 581 -12.65 -41.00 1.80
C VAL A 581 -13.84 -40.29 2.44
N ASP A 582 -13.71 -38.99 2.64
CA ASP A 582 -14.67 -38.12 3.33
C ASP A 582 -15.59 -37.32 2.38
N SER A 583 -15.31 -37.31 1.07
CA SER A 583 -16.09 -36.59 0.07
C SER A 583 -16.14 -37.31 -1.28
N PHE A 584 -17.19 -37.07 -2.06
CA PHE A 584 -17.30 -37.67 -3.40
C PHE A 584 -16.19 -37.20 -4.34
N ALA A 585 -15.77 -35.93 -4.24
CA ALA A 585 -14.65 -35.39 -5.00
C ALA A 585 -13.34 -36.14 -4.70
N ALA A 586 -13.07 -36.46 -3.43
CA ALA A 586 -11.91 -37.26 -3.05
C ALA A 586 -12.01 -38.70 -3.60
N ALA A 587 -13.20 -39.31 -3.64
CA ALA A 587 -13.38 -40.64 -4.22
C ALA A 587 -13.07 -40.65 -5.73
N GLN A 588 -13.52 -39.61 -6.44
CA GLN A 588 -13.28 -39.42 -7.87
C GLN A 588 -11.78 -39.25 -8.18
N LEU A 589 -11.06 -38.51 -7.34
CA LEU A 589 -9.61 -38.30 -7.48
C LEU A 589 -8.81 -39.57 -7.24
N VAL A 590 -9.16 -40.33 -6.19
CA VAL A 590 -8.55 -41.63 -5.91
C VAL A 590 -8.76 -42.59 -7.09
N LEU A 591 -9.97 -42.65 -7.64
CA LEU A 591 -10.27 -43.45 -8.85
C LEU A 591 -9.43 -43.04 -10.05
N CYS A 592 -9.27 -41.73 -10.25
CA CYS A 592 -8.47 -41.20 -11.35
C CYS A 592 -7.01 -41.60 -11.22
N ASP A 593 -6.44 -41.55 -10.02
CA ASP A 593 -5.06 -41.96 -9.77
C ASP A 593 -4.86 -43.46 -10.08
N PHE A 594 -5.75 -44.34 -9.63
CA PHE A 594 -5.67 -45.77 -9.95
C PHE A 594 -5.81 -46.04 -11.46
N LEU A 595 -6.75 -45.34 -12.12
CA LEU A 595 -6.97 -45.50 -13.56
C LEU A 595 -5.76 -45.01 -14.37
N LEU A 596 -5.16 -43.88 -14.01
CA LEU A 596 -3.95 -43.35 -14.63
C LEU A 596 -2.74 -44.27 -14.41
N GLU A 597 -2.55 -44.81 -13.20
CA GLU A 597 -1.49 -45.78 -12.94
C GLU A 597 -1.69 -47.08 -13.74
N LYS A 598 -2.93 -47.54 -13.87
CA LYS A 598 -3.25 -48.69 -14.72
C LYS A 598 -2.94 -48.38 -16.19
N LEU A 599 -3.36 -47.22 -16.70
CA LEU A 599 -3.08 -46.78 -18.06
C LEU A 599 -1.58 -46.64 -18.32
N SER A 600 -0.82 -46.07 -17.38
CA SER A 600 0.63 -45.93 -17.49
C SER A 600 1.32 -47.29 -17.66
N LYS A 601 0.90 -48.30 -16.88
CA LYS A 601 1.44 -49.66 -16.95
C LYS A 601 1.03 -50.39 -18.23
N VAL A 602 -0.22 -50.26 -18.67
CA VAL A 602 -0.73 -50.98 -19.86
C VAL A 602 -0.22 -50.35 -21.16
N LEU A 603 -0.13 -49.02 -21.22
CA LEU A 603 0.33 -48.29 -22.41
C LEU A 603 1.85 -48.10 -22.44
N MET A 604 2.55 -48.42 -21.35
CA MET A 604 3.98 -48.11 -21.15
C MET A 604 4.31 -46.61 -21.37
N ILE A 605 3.36 -45.75 -21.05
CA ILE A 605 3.51 -44.29 -21.07
C ILE A 605 3.88 -43.84 -19.65
N PRO A 606 4.92 -43.03 -19.45
CA PRO A 606 5.23 -42.48 -18.13
C PRO A 606 4.01 -41.79 -17.52
N LEU A 607 3.73 -42.01 -16.23
CA LEU A 607 2.55 -41.43 -15.56
C LEU A 607 2.47 -39.89 -15.71
N ALA A 608 3.62 -39.21 -15.83
CA ALA A 608 3.71 -37.77 -16.05
C ALA A 608 3.20 -37.31 -17.43
N GLU A 609 3.10 -38.20 -18.41
CA GLU A 609 2.61 -37.91 -19.77
C GLU A 609 1.10 -38.19 -19.92
N LEU A 610 0.44 -38.72 -18.88
CA LEU A 610 -0.99 -38.97 -18.88
C LEU A 610 -1.78 -37.80 -18.28
N ASN A 611 -2.74 -37.31 -19.05
CA ASN A 611 -3.66 -36.22 -18.71
C ASN A 611 -5.09 -36.74 -18.50
N SER A 612 -5.63 -36.53 -17.30
CA SER A 612 -6.97 -36.95 -16.91
C SER A 612 -8.12 -36.19 -17.60
N ALA A 613 -7.83 -35.05 -18.22
CA ALA A 613 -8.80 -34.27 -19.00
C ALA A 613 -9.00 -34.82 -20.42
N LEU A 614 -8.11 -35.69 -20.91
CA LEU A 614 -8.25 -36.30 -22.23
C LEU A 614 -9.01 -37.64 -22.14
N PRO A 615 -9.76 -38.03 -23.20
CA PRO A 615 -10.37 -39.35 -23.29
C PRO A 615 -9.32 -40.43 -23.51
N MET A 616 -9.63 -41.69 -23.18
CA MET A 616 -8.72 -42.83 -23.41
C MET A 616 -8.29 -42.97 -24.87
N SER A 617 -9.18 -42.64 -25.80
CA SER A 617 -8.91 -42.68 -27.24
C SER A 617 -7.78 -41.75 -27.67
N ALA A 618 -7.51 -40.67 -26.93
CA ALA A 618 -6.42 -39.74 -27.21
C ALA A 618 -5.04 -40.39 -27.04
N TYR A 619 -4.94 -41.47 -26.26
CA TYR A 619 -3.70 -42.23 -26.04
C TYR A 619 -3.56 -43.43 -26.97
N GLY A 620 -4.41 -43.55 -27.99
CA GLY A 620 -4.36 -44.68 -28.92
C GLY A 620 -4.84 -46.00 -28.31
N VAL A 621 -5.68 -45.94 -27.27
CA VAL A 621 -6.27 -47.14 -26.65
C VAL A 621 -7.15 -47.88 -27.66
N ASP A 622 -6.68 -49.05 -28.11
CA ASP A 622 -7.43 -49.92 -29.00
C ASP A 622 -8.48 -50.77 -28.26
N SER A 623 -9.25 -51.56 -29.01
CA SER A 623 -10.32 -52.40 -28.45
C SER A 623 -9.80 -53.52 -27.53
N LEU A 624 -8.55 -53.94 -27.65
CA LEU A 624 -7.97 -54.98 -26.79
C LEU A 624 -7.57 -54.39 -25.43
N VAL A 625 -6.90 -53.23 -25.44
CA VAL A 625 -6.54 -52.48 -24.24
C VAL A 625 -7.79 -51.99 -23.50
N ALA A 626 -8.81 -51.52 -24.23
CA ALA A 626 -10.09 -51.12 -23.63
C ALA A 626 -10.79 -52.29 -22.92
N VAL A 627 -10.72 -53.52 -23.46
CA VAL A 627 -11.24 -54.72 -22.80
C VAL A 627 -10.44 -55.08 -21.55
N GLU A 628 -9.12 -54.92 -21.57
CA GLU A 628 -8.28 -55.14 -20.38
C GLU A 628 -8.63 -54.13 -19.26
N ILE A 629 -8.78 -52.85 -19.60
CA ILE A 629 -9.15 -51.80 -18.66
C ILE A 629 -10.56 -52.05 -18.10
N ARG A 630 -11.53 -52.41 -18.94
CA ARG A 630 -12.87 -52.82 -18.50
C ARG A 630 -12.82 -53.94 -17.47
N ASN A 631 -12.07 -55.01 -17.76
CA ASN A 631 -11.95 -56.16 -16.86
C ASN A 631 -11.27 -55.78 -15.54
N TRP A 632 -10.33 -54.83 -15.59
CA TRP A 632 -9.72 -54.26 -14.39
C TRP A 632 -10.73 -53.45 -13.57
N ILE A 633 -11.52 -52.56 -14.19
CA ILE A 633 -12.57 -51.77 -13.50
C ILE A 633 -13.61 -52.70 -12.88
N PHE A 634 -14.05 -53.74 -13.58
CA PHE A 634 -15.00 -54.72 -13.03
C PHE A 634 -14.43 -55.45 -11.80
N ARG A 635 -13.15 -55.83 -11.86
CA ARG A 635 -12.48 -56.56 -10.78
C ARG A 635 -12.24 -55.67 -9.55
N GLU A 636 -11.67 -54.49 -9.73
CA GLU A 636 -11.25 -53.61 -8.65
C GLU A 636 -12.38 -52.73 -8.13
N MET A 637 -13.20 -52.18 -9.03
CA MET A 637 -14.22 -51.17 -8.70
C MET A 637 -15.64 -51.75 -8.64
N LYS A 638 -15.82 -53.03 -9.01
CA LYS A 638 -17.13 -53.72 -9.06
C LYS A 638 -18.17 -53.03 -9.93
N VAL A 639 -17.72 -52.30 -10.95
CA VAL A 639 -18.58 -51.65 -11.96
C VAL A 639 -18.47 -52.41 -13.27
N ASP A 640 -19.59 -52.92 -13.77
CA ASP A 640 -19.66 -53.40 -15.16
C ASP A 640 -19.99 -52.22 -16.07
N MET A 641 -19.18 -52.06 -17.11
CA MET A 641 -19.35 -50.98 -18.07
C MET A 641 -19.07 -51.46 -19.50
N PRO A 642 -19.87 -51.04 -20.48
CA PRO A 642 -19.63 -51.36 -21.87
C PRO A 642 -18.30 -50.78 -22.39
N VAL A 643 -17.63 -51.50 -23.29
CA VAL A 643 -16.37 -51.04 -23.92
C VAL A 643 -16.57 -49.73 -24.69
N PHE A 644 -17.76 -49.48 -25.26
CA PHE A 644 -18.05 -48.24 -25.97
C PHE A 644 -18.11 -47.02 -25.03
N GLU A 645 -18.47 -47.19 -23.74
CA GLU A 645 -18.45 -46.08 -22.77
C GLU A 645 -17.01 -45.70 -22.42
N LEU A 646 -16.11 -46.69 -22.38
CA LEU A 646 -14.67 -46.50 -22.19
C LEU A 646 -13.99 -45.83 -23.39
N GLN A 647 -14.39 -46.20 -24.60
CA GLN A 647 -13.87 -45.62 -25.83
C GLN A 647 -14.64 -44.37 -26.29
N GLY A 648 -15.61 -43.91 -25.49
CA GLY A 648 -16.37 -42.69 -25.76
C GLY A 648 -15.48 -41.44 -25.71
N GLY A 649 -16.08 -40.28 -26.03
CA GLY A 649 -15.40 -38.98 -25.98
C GLY A 649 -15.24 -38.42 -24.56
N ALA A 650 -15.68 -39.13 -23.53
CA ALA A 650 -15.58 -38.68 -22.15
C ALA A 650 -14.11 -38.67 -21.68
N SER A 651 -13.73 -37.62 -20.97
CA SER A 651 -12.44 -37.52 -20.31
C SER A 651 -12.27 -38.63 -19.26
N LEU A 652 -11.02 -38.95 -18.92
CA LEU A 652 -10.73 -39.89 -17.84
C LEU A 652 -11.36 -39.45 -16.50
N MET A 653 -11.49 -38.15 -16.23
CA MET A 653 -12.18 -37.65 -15.04
C MET A 653 -13.69 -37.90 -15.05
N GLU A 654 -14.37 -37.65 -16.16
CA GLU A 654 -15.81 -37.93 -16.31
C GLU A 654 -16.09 -39.44 -16.24
N LEU A 655 -15.17 -40.23 -16.78
CA LEU A 655 -15.21 -41.67 -16.66
C LEU A 655 -15.06 -42.12 -15.20
N CYS A 656 -14.14 -41.53 -14.44
CA CYS A 656 -13.99 -41.78 -13.01
C CYS A 656 -15.21 -41.35 -12.20
N GLU A 657 -15.87 -40.25 -12.59
CA GLU A 657 -17.15 -39.83 -12.01
C GLU A 657 -18.22 -40.90 -12.21
N THR A 658 -18.32 -41.42 -13.43
CA THR A 658 -19.28 -42.46 -13.80
C THR A 658 -19.03 -43.75 -13.03
N ILE A 659 -17.75 -44.13 -12.88
CA ILE A 659 -17.34 -45.29 -12.09
C ILE A 659 -17.65 -45.07 -10.61
N ALA A 660 -17.36 -43.89 -10.05
CA ALA A 660 -17.66 -43.54 -8.66
C ALA A 660 -19.15 -43.62 -8.34
N LYS A 661 -20.01 -43.11 -9.24
CA LYS A 661 -21.49 -43.15 -9.09
C LYS A 661 -22.03 -44.58 -9.07
N ARG A 662 -21.43 -45.47 -9.87
CA ARG A 662 -21.90 -46.86 -10.06
C ARG A 662 -21.25 -47.85 -9.10
N SER A 663 -20.12 -47.51 -8.49
CA SER A 663 -19.37 -48.44 -7.65
C SER A 663 -20.04 -48.64 -6.29
N PRO A 664 -20.27 -49.90 -5.86
CA PRO A 664 -20.77 -50.21 -4.52
C PRO A 664 -19.70 -49.97 -3.43
N LEU A 665 -18.47 -49.63 -3.80
CA LEU A 665 -17.37 -49.36 -2.88
C LEU A 665 -17.40 -47.92 -2.33
N VAL A 666 -18.17 -47.02 -2.95
CA VAL A 666 -18.43 -45.67 -2.46
C VAL A 666 -19.69 -45.70 -1.58
N SER A 667 -19.62 -45.14 -0.36
CA SER A 667 -20.74 -45.19 0.59
C SER A 667 -22.02 -44.60 0.01
N GLU A 668 -23.18 -45.12 0.44
CA GLU A 668 -24.48 -44.59 0.00
C GLU A 668 -24.67 -43.11 0.37
N GLU A 669 -24.14 -42.69 1.53
CA GLU A 669 -24.16 -41.29 1.98
C GLU A 669 -23.42 -40.36 1.02
N LEU A 670 -22.25 -40.76 0.51
CA LEU A 670 -21.48 -39.99 -0.47
C LEU A 670 -22.11 -40.00 -1.86
N ARG A 671 -22.78 -41.10 -2.25
CA ARG A 671 -23.53 -41.17 -3.51
C ARG A 671 -24.80 -40.31 -3.48
N ALA A 672 -25.43 -40.15 -2.31
CA ALA A 672 -26.62 -39.32 -2.11
C ALA A 672 -26.33 -37.80 -2.18
N GLN A 673 -25.08 -37.34 -2.02
CA GLN A 673 -24.70 -35.93 -2.18
C GLN A 673 -24.79 -35.41 -3.64
N LEU A 674 -25.11 -36.28 -4.60
CA LEU A 674 -25.14 -35.99 -6.04
C LEU A 674 -26.52 -36.06 -6.68
N THR A 675 -27.53 -36.50 -5.94
CA THR A 675 -28.96 -36.47 -6.31
C THR A 675 -29.63 -35.30 -5.63
#